data_AF-U6DKE2-F1
#
_entry.id   AF-U6DKE2-F1
#
_cell.length_a   1.000
_cell.length_b   1.000
_cell.length_c   1.000
_cell.angle_alpha   90.00
_cell.angle_beta   90.00
_cell.angle_gamma   90.00
#
_symmetry.space_group_name_H-M   'P 1'
#
loop_
_entity.id
_entity.type
_entity.pdbx_description
1 polymer ?
#
loop_
_entity_poly.entity_id
_entity_poly.type
_entity_poly.pdbx_seq_one_letter_code
_entity_poly.pdbx_strand_id
1 'polypeptide(L)'
;DEVFTLLQSFAMSATESVSDFILRRLTMNELSSVSDLDRCHLYLMVLTELINIHLKVGWKRGNPIWRVISPLKNASIRHLQDTDSGQEPTLAGQIQRVVSMAALATVCEAVDQKPELQLDSLEPGPMERFLASLPLNHTLQKPHPEEHSSFSEDSAASQGWGKVVTQYIHDQWVCLSFLLRKYHTLIPSSEGDVPDPVLPAVQMPARTLQSALGALTVLPSDQVLPVFHCMKVLVPKLLTSSESLCVESIDMAWKIISALSNTQLIFWSNLKAFVQFVFDTKVLTIAAKIKGQAYFKIKEIMYKMIEMSAIKTGVFNTLISYCCKSWIVSASDVSQVSLSSAKNYSELILEACIFGTVFRRDQRLTQDVQTYIENLGHDCAANTVIGNTKREDHYVRICAVKFLCLLHGSNMSHKLFMEDLAIKLLDKDESVSKSRTRYYVNSQQHRLKNRVWQTLLVLFPSFDQNFLNRIIDKIFQAGFINNQASIKYFIEWIIILILHKFPQFLLKFWDCFSYGEENLKTSICTFLSVLSHLDIITQNIPEKKPVLKQALVTVLQWCFSHNFSIRLYALAALKKVWSMCKALRVEELEALTSVIESSLNQVENMPGTGNAKKNWQRIQEHFFFASFHPVRDYCLETIFYNLPRLSGLVEDEWIAIGKFTRFTHIPSDAGFQWYLSPTHLCELKPGDWAQQDVGSHLGEA
;
A
#
# COMPACT_ATOMS: atom_id res chain seq x y z
N ASP A 1 -30.73 24.98 1.65
CA ASP A 1 -29.78 25.94 2.24
C ASP A 1 -30.37 26.88 3.29
N GLU A 2 -31.50 27.55 3.06
CA GLU A 2 -32.10 28.46 4.06
C GLU A 2 -32.45 27.80 5.41
N VAL A 3 -32.97 26.57 5.39
CA VAL A 3 -33.28 25.80 6.62
C VAL A 3 -32.02 25.52 7.44
N PHE A 4 -30.91 25.21 6.78
CA PHE A 4 -29.63 24.94 7.44
C PHE A 4 -29.10 26.20 8.13
N THR A 5 -29.12 27.34 7.43
CA THR A 5 -28.72 28.63 7.99
C THR A 5 -29.62 29.06 9.15
N LEU A 6 -30.92 28.82 9.07
CA LEU A 6 -31.88 29.11 10.13
C LEU A 6 -31.61 28.26 11.39
N LEU A 7 -31.44 26.94 11.23
CA LEU A 7 -31.09 26.02 12.33
C LEU A 7 -29.75 26.40 12.96
N GLN A 8 -28.76 26.77 12.14
CA GLN A 8 -27.48 27.25 12.62
C GLN A 8 -27.63 28.53 13.46
N SER A 9 -28.47 29.48 13.04
CA SER A 9 -28.72 30.72 13.79
C SER A 9 -29.37 30.45 15.17
N PHE A 10 -30.32 29.51 15.24
CA PHE A 10 -30.93 29.11 16.50
C PHE A 10 -29.93 28.41 17.43
N ALA A 11 -29.14 27.47 16.91
CA ALA A 11 -28.09 26.81 17.69
C ALA A 11 -27.08 27.82 18.26
N MET A 12 -26.64 28.78 17.44
CA MET A 12 -25.75 29.86 17.87
C MET A 12 -26.37 30.72 18.99
N SER A 13 -27.67 31.06 18.88
CA SER A 13 -28.36 31.85 19.90
C SER A 13 -28.48 31.16 21.26
N ALA A 14 -28.57 29.83 21.27
CA ALA A 14 -28.69 29.02 22.49
C ALA A 14 -27.33 28.59 23.07
N THR A 15 -26.23 28.79 22.34
CA THR A 15 -24.93 28.21 22.68
C THR A 15 -24.45 28.58 24.08
N GLU A 16 -24.55 29.85 24.48
CA GLU A 16 -24.08 30.30 25.80
C GLU A 16 -24.85 29.58 26.91
N SER A 17 -26.19 29.57 26.84
CA SER A 17 -27.04 28.88 27.82
C SER A 17 -26.79 27.37 27.90
N VAL A 18 -26.60 26.71 26.77
CA VAL A 18 -26.30 25.26 26.70
C VAL A 18 -24.91 24.97 27.24
N SER A 19 -23.92 25.80 26.92
CA SER A 19 -22.54 25.63 27.40
C SER A 19 -22.45 25.84 28.91
N ASP A 20 -23.15 26.83 29.46
CA ASP A 20 -23.21 27.07 30.90
C ASP A 20 -23.91 25.93 31.65
N PHE A 21 -25.00 25.39 31.07
CA PHE A 21 -25.65 24.21 31.59
C PHE A 21 -24.68 23.03 31.64
N ILE A 22 -23.98 22.74 30.54
CA ILE A 22 -22.99 21.67 30.46
C ILE A 22 -21.87 21.88 31.48
N LEU A 23 -21.33 23.10 31.61
CA LEU A 23 -20.32 23.44 32.60
C LEU A 23 -20.78 23.07 34.01
N ARG A 24 -21.97 23.53 34.41
CA ARG A 24 -22.54 23.26 35.73
C ARG A 24 -22.66 21.76 35.98
N ARG A 25 -23.24 21.02 35.03
CA ARG A 25 -23.44 19.57 35.11
C ARG A 25 -22.13 18.81 35.29
N LEU A 26 -21.07 19.24 34.59
CA LEU A 26 -19.77 18.56 34.61
C LEU A 26 -18.91 18.96 35.82
N THR A 27 -19.14 20.12 36.45
CA THR A 27 -18.25 20.63 37.50
C THR A 27 -18.84 20.70 38.91
N MET A 28 -20.16 20.54 39.11
CA MET A 28 -20.81 20.72 40.43
C MET A 28 -21.20 19.41 41.13
N ASN A 29 -20.47 18.30 40.90
CA ASN A 29 -20.78 16.99 41.50
C ASN A 29 -22.22 16.49 41.24
N GLU A 30 -22.88 16.98 40.18
CA GLU A 30 -24.25 16.59 39.82
C GLU A 30 -24.32 15.22 39.14
N LEU A 31 -23.18 14.66 38.74
CA LEU A 31 -23.03 13.32 38.19
C LEU A 31 -22.34 12.46 39.24
N SER A 32 -23.09 11.59 39.91
CA SER A 32 -22.64 10.90 41.12
C SER A 32 -22.72 9.37 41.03
N SER A 33 -23.37 8.83 39.99
CA SER A 33 -23.51 7.38 39.78
C SER A 33 -22.77 6.90 38.52
N VAL A 34 -22.50 5.60 38.44
CA VAL A 34 -21.93 4.98 37.22
C VAL A 34 -22.83 5.22 36.00
N SER A 35 -24.15 5.21 36.18
CA SER A 35 -25.12 5.45 35.10
C SER A 35 -25.10 6.89 34.55
N ASP A 36 -24.56 7.84 35.31
CA ASP A 36 -24.43 9.23 34.86
C ASP A 36 -23.27 9.43 33.87
N LEU A 37 -22.42 8.42 33.65
CA LEU A 37 -21.34 8.51 32.67
C LEU A 37 -21.86 8.60 31.23
N ASP A 38 -23.00 7.97 30.92
CA ASP A 38 -23.64 8.13 29.60
C ASP A 38 -24.12 9.58 29.40
N ARG A 39 -24.60 10.23 30.46
CA ARG A 39 -24.97 11.66 30.44
C ARG A 39 -23.74 12.55 30.30
N CYS A 40 -22.65 12.22 31.01
CA CYS A 40 -21.36 12.88 30.84
C CYS A 40 -20.91 12.86 29.37
N HIS A 41 -20.92 11.67 28.75
CA HIS A 41 -20.54 11.52 27.35
C HIS A 41 -21.43 12.34 26.42
N LEU A 42 -22.75 12.33 26.63
CA LEU A 42 -23.69 13.16 25.86
C LEU A 42 -23.36 14.66 25.99
N TYR A 43 -23.12 15.15 27.21
CA TYR A 43 -22.79 16.56 27.43
C TYR A 43 -21.48 16.96 26.74
N LEU A 44 -20.47 16.11 26.79
CA LEU A 44 -19.19 16.33 26.12
C LEU A 44 -19.31 16.27 24.59
N MET A 45 -20.15 15.37 24.04
CA MET A 45 -20.46 15.34 22.61
C MET A 45 -21.14 16.63 22.14
N VAL A 46 -22.13 17.11 22.90
CA VAL A 46 -22.82 18.38 22.59
C VAL A 46 -21.82 19.54 22.63
N LEU A 47 -20.94 19.58 23.63
CA LEU A 47 -19.88 20.60 23.72
C LEU A 47 -18.94 20.57 22.50
N THR A 48 -18.51 19.39 22.06
CA THR A 48 -17.67 19.20 20.88
C THR A 48 -18.35 19.71 19.60
N GLU A 49 -19.64 19.39 19.42
CA GLU A 49 -20.40 19.88 18.25
C GLU A 49 -20.60 21.40 18.28
N LEU A 50 -20.84 21.99 19.46
CA LEU A 50 -20.91 23.45 19.62
C LEU A 50 -19.58 24.10 19.22
N ILE A 51 -18.43 23.53 19.64
CA ILE A 51 -17.10 23.99 19.23
C ILE A 51 -16.95 23.93 17.71
N ASN A 52 -17.31 22.80 17.09
CA ASN A 52 -17.23 22.59 15.64
C ASN A 52 -18.09 23.58 14.85
N ILE A 53 -19.31 23.89 15.32
CA ILE A 53 -20.21 24.86 14.69
C ILE A 53 -19.57 26.26 14.72
N HIS A 54 -19.01 26.69 15.86
CA HIS A 54 -18.43 28.03 15.99
C HIS A 54 -17.18 28.22 15.14
N LEU A 55 -16.37 27.18 14.99
CA LEU A 55 -15.20 27.20 14.13
C LEU A 55 -15.59 27.39 12.65
N LYS A 56 -16.67 26.75 12.20
CA LYS A 56 -17.19 26.91 10.82
C LYS A 56 -17.73 28.31 10.52
N VAL A 57 -18.25 29.01 11.52
CA VAL A 57 -18.85 30.36 11.38
C VAL A 57 -17.80 31.49 11.45
N GLY A 58 -16.57 31.16 11.84
CA GLY A 58 -15.48 32.11 12.02
C GLY A 58 -15.27 32.45 13.49
N TRP A 59 -14.20 31.90 14.06
CA TRP A 59 -13.82 32.07 15.46
C TRP A 59 -13.36 33.52 15.74
N LYS A 60 -14.06 34.25 16.61
CA LYS A 60 -13.68 35.62 17.05
C LYS A 60 -13.18 35.62 18.49
N ARG A 61 -12.21 36.50 18.82
CA ARG A 61 -11.81 36.76 20.22
C ARG A 61 -13.05 37.15 21.04
N GLY A 62 -13.31 36.43 22.13
CA GLY A 62 -14.50 36.63 22.98
C GLY A 62 -15.66 35.65 22.76
N ASN A 63 -15.46 34.57 21.99
CA ASN A 63 -16.45 33.52 21.79
C ASN A 63 -17.01 32.98 23.12
N PRO A 64 -18.33 32.87 23.30
CA PRO A 64 -18.96 32.37 24.53
C PRO A 64 -18.45 30.98 24.95
N ILE A 65 -18.09 30.11 23.99
CA ILE A 65 -17.54 28.79 24.27
C ILE A 65 -16.21 28.87 25.03
N TRP A 66 -15.38 29.88 24.76
CA TRP A 66 -14.10 30.05 25.47
C TRP A 66 -14.30 30.41 26.95
N ARG A 67 -15.38 31.14 27.26
CA ARG A 67 -15.76 31.48 28.64
C ARG A 67 -16.13 30.25 29.46
N VAL A 68 -16.47 29.13 28.80
CA VAL A 68 -16.79 27.85 29.44
C VAL A 68 -15.58 26.91 29.52
N ILE A 69 -14.74 26.87 28.48
CA ILE A 69 -13.56 25.99 28.45
C ILE A 69 -12.58 26.28 29.60
N SER A 70 -12.30 27.56 29.91
CA SER A 70 -11.33 27.89 30.96
C SER A 70 -11.81 27.50 32.37
N PRO A 71 -13.06 27.82 32.79
CA PRO A 71 -13.62 27.30 34.03
C PRO A 71 -13.67 25.78 34.09
N LEU A 72 -14.03 25.11 32.99
CA LEU A 72 -14.08 23.65 32.91
C LEU A 72 -12.70 23.04 33.19
N LYS A 73 -11.64 23.53 32.51
CA LYS A 73 -10.26 23.11 32.77
C LYS A 73 -9.88 23.26 34.25
N ASN A 74 -10.11 24.45 34.80
CA ASN A 74 -9.71 24.78 36.17
C ASN A 74 -10.50 23.98 37.23
N ALA A 75 -11.79 23.72 36.99
CA ALA A 75 -12.59 22.87 37.88
C ALA A 75 -12.15 21.40 37.79
N SER A 76 -11.94 20.88 36.57
CA SER A 76 -11.48 19.50 36.38
C SER A 76 -10.11 19.24 37.02
N ILE A 77 -9.16 20.17 36.88
CA ILE A 77 -7.84 20.06 37.54
C ILE A 77 -8.02 20.01 39.08
N ARG A 78 -8.85 20.89 39.65
CA ARG A 78 -9.12 20.90 41.10
C ARG A 78 -9.69 19.57 41.58
N HIS A 79 -10.71 19.02 40.93
CA HIS A 79 -11.30 17.73 41.32
C HIS A 79 -10.33 16.57 41.22
N LEU A 80 -9.38 16.61 40.28
CA LEU A 80 -8.37 15.58 40.12
C LEU A 80 -7.22 15.71 41.13
N GLN A 81 -6.99 16.90 41.68
CA GLN A 81 -5.98 17.19 42.71
C GLN A 81 -6.46 16.94 44.14
N ASP A 82 -7.78 16.86 44.38
CA ASP A 82 -8.41 16.74 45.70
C ASP A 82 -8.24 15.34 46.35
N THR A 83 -7.10 14.71 46.14
CA THR A 83 -6.78 13.31 46.48
C THR A 83 -6.16 13.09 47.86
N ASP A 84 -5.81 14.15 48.60
CA ASP A 84 -4.92 14.05 49.78
C ASP A 84 -5.62 14.23 51.14
N SER A 85 -6.94 14.11 51.24
CA SER A 85 -7.64 14.28 52.53
C SER A 85 -7.60 13.06 53.47
N GLY A 86 -7.07 11.92 53.03
CA GLY A 86 -7.00 10.68 53.82
C GLY A 86 -8.36 10.02 54.10
N GLN A 87 -9.44 10.49 53.46
CA GLN A 87 -10.78 9.92 53.58
C GLN A 87 -11.00 8.78 52.59
N GLU A 88 -11.87 7.82 52.95
CA GLU A 88 -12.25 6.72 52.06
C GLU A 88 -12.90 7.22 50.76
N PRO A 89 -12.63 6.58 49.61
CA PRO A 89 -13.12 7.04 48.31
C PRO A 89 -14.64 6.85 48.18
N THR A 90 -15.39 7.95 48.13
CA THR A 90 -16.83 7.92 47.84
C THR A 90 -17.10 7.66 46.36
N LEU A 91 -18.22 6.99 46.03
CA LEU A 91 -18.61 6.74 44.63
C LEU A 91 -18.76 8.06 43.85
N ALA A 92 -19.47 9.04 44.42
CA ALA A 92 -19.67 10.35 43.80
C ALA A 92 -18.35 11.08 43.53
N GLY A 93 -17.41 11.05 44.49
CA GLY A 93 -16.08 11.64 44.33
C GLY A 93 -15.29 10.99 43.21
N GLN A 94 -15.29 9.66 43.12
CA GLN A 94 -14.57 8.98 42.04
C GLN A 94 -15.25 9.18 40.67
N ILE A 95 -16.58 9.21 40.60
CA ILE A 95 -17.30 9.54 39.35
C ILE A 95 -16.95 10.97 38.90
N GLN A 96 -16.90 11.95 39.82
CA GLN A 96 -16.47 13.30 39.48
C GLN A 96 -15.04 13.32 38.91
N ARG A 97 -14.12 12.49 39.41
CA ARG A 97 -12.76 12.37 38.83
C ARG A 97 -12.80 11.85 37.40
N VAL A 98 -13.62 10.85 37.12
CA VAL A 98 -13.82 10.30 35.77
C VAL A 98 -14.38 11.38 34.83
N VAL A 99 -15.43 12.08 35.26
CA VAL A 99 -16.04 13.20 34.52
C VAL A 99 -15.02 14.30 34.26
N SER A 100 -14.20 14.64 35.25
CA SER A 100 -13.18 15.68 35.16
C SER A 100 -12.07 15.30 34.18
N MET A 101 -11.63 14.05 34.18
CA MET A 101 -10.65 13.54 33.21
C MET A 101 -11.22 13.50 31.79
N ALA A 102 -12.44 13.01 31.61
CA ALA A 102 -13.14 12.99 30.32
C ALA A 102 -13.35 14.39 29.74
N ALA A 103 -13.65 15.37 30.61
CA ALA A 103 -13.75 16.77 30.22
C ALA A 103 -12.40 17.34 29.77
N LEU A 104 -11.30 17.04 30.48
CA LEU A 104 -9.96 17.44 30.04
C LEU A 104 -9.58 16.78 28.71
N ALA A 105 -9.86 15.49 28.53
CA ALA A 105 -9.61 14.75 27.30
C ALA A 105 -10.35 15.37 26.11
N THR A 106 -11.64 15.66 26.26
CA THR A 106 -12.47 16.31 25.23
C THR A 106 -11.91 17.68 24.84
N VAL A 107 -11.46 18.46 25.84
CA VAL A 107 -10.84 19.76 25.60
C VAL A 107 -9.49 19.62 24.89
N CYS A 108 -8.67 18.63 25.26
CA CYS A 108 -7.41 18.32 24.59
C CYS A 108 -7.62 17.94 23.13
N GLU A 109 -8.60 17.08 22.81
CA GLU A 109 -8.92 16.69 21.44
C GLU A 109 -9.43 17.86 20.60
N ALA A 110 -10.33 18.67 21.16
CA ALA A 110 -10.83 19.86 20.48
C ALA A 110 -9.70 20.83 20.12
N VAL A 111 -8.75 21.05 21.03
CA VAL A 111 -7.58 21.91 20.82
C VAL A 111 -6.58 21.29 19.82
N ASP A 112 -6.36 19.97 19.84
CA ASP A 112 -5.45 19.28 18.89
C ASP A 112 -5.96 19.37 17.44
N GLN A 113 -7.27 19.22 17.24
CA GLN A 113 -7.87 19.28 15.90
C GLN A 113 -7.89 20.69 15.30
N LYS A 114 -7.80 21.72 16.15
CA LYS A 114 -8.06 23.12 15.78
C LYS A 114 -7.08 24.06 16.48
N PRO A 115 -5.88 24.26 15.91
CA PRO A 115 -4.84 25.11 16.51
C PRO A 115 -5.27 26.56 16.71
N GLU A 116 -6.26 27.03 15.94
CA GLU A 116 -6.92 28.35 16.05
C GLU A 116 -7.55 28.60 17.44
N LEU A 117 -7.80 27.54 18.22
CA LEU A 117 -8.27 27.60 19.61
C LEU A 117 -7.15 27.95 20.61
N GLN A 118 -5.88 27.91 20.19
CA GLN A 118 -4.74 28.26 21.03
C GLN A 118 -4.49 29.78 20.92
N LEU A 119 -4.55 30.49 22.04
CA LEU A 119 -3.87 31.79 22.15
C LEU A 119 -2.35 31.52 22.16
N ASP A 120 -1.60 32.28 21.36
CA ASP A 120 -0.16 32.20 21.07
C ASP A 120 0.78 32.18 22.30
N SER A 121 0.70 31.17 23.17
CA SER A 121 1.64 30.95 24.27
C SER A 121 2.34 29.61 24.10
N LEU A 122 3.64 29.66 23.82
CA LEU A 122 4.53 28.48 23.86
C LEU A 122 4.73 27.96 25.29
N GLU A 123 4.48 28.78 26.31
CA GLU A 123 4.66 28.39 27.71
C GLU A 123 3.56 27.42 28.17
N PRO A 124 3.91 26.32 28.87
CA PRO A 124 2.94 25.41 29.47
C PRO A 124 2.06 26.11 30.50
N GLY A 125 0.74 26.02 30.29
CA GLY A 125 -0.25 26.48 31.25
C GLY A 125 -0.40 25.54 32.44
N PRO A 126 -1.29 25.88 33.39
CA PRO A 126 -1.59 25.05 34.56
C PRO A 126 -2.05 23.64 34.19
N MET A 127 -2.84 23.50 33.11
CA MET A 127 -3.34 22.22 32.63
C MET A 127 -2.19 21.34 32.12
N GLU A 128 -1.31 21.88 31.29
CA GLU A 128 -0.18 21.14 30.74
C GLU A 128 0.79 20.66 31.82
N ARG A 129 1.10 21.51 32.81
CA ARG A 129 1.93 21.12 33.97
C ARG A 129 1.28 20.03 34.81
N PHE A 130 -0.02 20.17 35.09
CA PHE A 130 -0.79 19.15 35.82
C PHE A 130 -0.77 17.80 35.09
N LEU A 131 -1.13 17.78 33.80
CA LEU A 131 -1.15 16.56 32.99
C LEU A 131 0.22 15.89 32.89
N ALA A 132 1.30 16.68 32.82
CA ALA A 132 2.67 16.15 32.79
C ALA A 132 3.12 15.47 34.09
N SER A 133 2.52 15.85 35.22
CA SER A 133 2.81 15.31 36.56
C SER A 133 1.88 14.17 36.99
N LEU A 134 0.85 13.86 36.21
CA LEU A 134 -0.18 12.90 36.58
C LEU A 134 0.40 11.47 36.68
N PRO A 135 0.10 10.70 37.75
CA PRO A 135 0.49 9.30 37.83
C PRO A 135 -0.27 8.47 36.80
N LEU A 136 0.44 8.03 35.76
CA LEU A 136 -0.13 7.25 34.65
C LEU A 136 -0.54 5.85 35.11
N ASN A 137 -1.68 5.38 34.61
CA ASN A 137 -2.27 4.05 34.89
C ASN A 137 -2.60 3.77 36.36
N HIS A 138 -2.53 4.77 37.24
CA HIS A 138 -2.99 4.59 38.61
C HIS A 138 -4.51 4.36 38.60
N THR A 139 -4.92 3.17 39.00
CA THR A 139 -6.33 2.75 38.95
C THR A 139 -7.15 3.50 39.99
N LEU A 140 -8.37 3.91 39.62
CA LEU A 140 -9.31 4.46 40.59
C LEU A 140 -9.67 3.38 41.61
N GLN A 141 -9.51 3.70 42.90
CA GLN A 141 -9.88 2.80 43.98
C GLN A 141 -11.39 2.51 43.92
N LYS A 142 -11.76 1.24 44.01
CA LYS A 142 -13.17 0.84 44.02
C LYS A 142 -13.82 1.38 45.31
N PRO A 143 -14.89 2.19 45.22
CA PRO A 143 -15.58 2.69 46.40
C PRO A 143 -16.22 1.53 47.17
N HIS A 144 -16.17 1.57 48.51
CA HIS A 144 -16.85 0.58 49.34
C HIS A 144 -18.37 0.80 49.30
N PRO A 145 -19.19 -0.27 49.24
CA PRO A 145 -20.62 -0.14 49.45
C PRO A 145 -20.85 0.35 50.88
N GLU A 146 -21.63 1.43 51.04
CA GLU A 146 -22.05 1.90 52.36
C GLU A 146 -22.68 0.74 53.13
N GLU A 147 -22.16 0.44 54.32
CA GLU A 147 -22.52 -0.73 55.14
C GLU A 147 -23.96 -0.61 55.69
N HIS A 148 -24.97 -0.84 54.86
CA HIS A 148 -26.35 -1.04 55.29
C HIS A 148 -27.05 -2.15 54.51
N SER A 149 -26.51 -3.37 54.55
CA SER A 149 -27.29 -4.61 54.64
C SER A 149 -26.38 -5.83 54.49
N SER A 150 -26.32 -6.66 55.52
CA SER A 150 -25.75 -8.00 55.45
C SER A 150 -26.55 -8.88 54.49
N PHE A 151 -25.84 -9.80 53.82
CA PHE A 151 -26.28 -10.86 52.90
C PHE A 151 -26.23 -10.54 51.39
N SER A 152 -25.10 -10.93 50.80
CA SER A 152 -24.94 -11.54 49.46
C SER A 152 -25.82 -10.99 48.33
N GLU A 153 -25.33 -9.93 47.68
CA GLU A 153 -25.46 -9.66 46.25
C GLU A 153 -24.37 -8.62 45.90
N ASP A 154 -23.57 -8.86 44.85
CA ASP A 154 -22.59 -7.86 44.37
C ASP A 154 -23.30 -6.51 44.22
N SER A 155 -22.85 -5.48 44.97
CA SER A 155 -23.59 -4.22 45.10
C SER A 155 -23.93 -3.65 43.72
N ALA A 156 -25.22 -3.55 43.37
CA ALA A 156 -25.69 -3.03 42.09
C ALA A 156 -25.13 -1.63 41.76
N ALA A 157 -24.75 -0.85 42.79
CA ALA A 157 -24.17 0.49 42.68
C ALA A 157 -22.75 0.55 42.07
N SER A 158 -21.97 -0.53 42.13
CA SER A 158 -20.59 -0.60 41.59
C SER A 158 -20.46 -1.53 40.38
N GLN A 159 -21.60 -2.00 39.84
CA GLN A 159 -21.64 -2.80 38.62
C GLN A 159 -21.05 -2.00 37.45
N GLY A 160 -20.05 -2.57 36.76
CA GLY A 160 -19.37 -1.89 35.66
C GLY A 160 -18.18 -1.02 36.06
N TRP A 161 -17.71 -1.05 37.32
CA TRP A 161 -16.52 -0.30 37.78
C TRP A 161 -15.28 -0.50 36.89
N GLY A 162 -15.07 -1.70 36.36
CA GLY A 162 -13.99 -1.98 35.41
C GLY A 162 -14.03 -1.05 34.18
N LYS A 163 -15.23 -0.79 33.62
CA LYS A 163 -15.41 0.15 32.49
C LYS A 163 -15.10 1.59 32.88
N VAL A 164 -15.44 1.97 34.12
CA VAL A 164 -15.15 3.30 34.68
C VAL A 164 -13.65 3.52 34.77
N VAL A 165 -12.92 2.53 35.30
CA VAL A 165 -11.45 2.57 35.40
C VAL A 165 -10.79 2.59 34.02
N THR A 166 -11.24 1.78 33.07
CA THR A 166 -10.67 1.77 31.72
C THR A 166 -10.93 3.09 31.00
N GLN A 167 -12.12 3.68 31.13
CA GLN A 167 -12.44 4.99 30.57
C GLN A 167 -11.53 6.09 31.16
N TYR A 168 -11.34 6.07 32.48
CA TYR A 168 -10.44 7.02 33.13
C TYR A 168 -9.00 6.91 32.60
N ILE A 169 -8.45 5.69 32.50
CA ILE A 169 -7.12 5.45 31.94
C ILE A 169 -7.07 5.90 30.48
N HIS A 170 -8.06 5.54 29.66
CA HIS A 170 -8.17 5.99 28.27
C HIS A 170 -8.04 7.51 28.17
N ASP A 171 -8.81 8.25 28.96
CA ASP A 171 -8.84 9.72 28.93
C ASP A 171 -7.52 10.35 29.42
N GLN A 172 -6.80 9.69 30.35
CA GLN A 172 -5.42 10.08 30.69
C GLN A 172 -4.51 10.02 29.44
N TRP A 173 -4.61 8.94 28.66
CA TRP A 173 -3.79 8.75 27.46
C TRP A 173 -4.20 9.67 26.30
N VAL A 174 -5.48 10.07 26.20
CA VAL A 174 -5.92 11.13 25.30
C VAL A 174 -5.24 12.46 25.64
N CYS A 175 -5.30 12.86 26.91
CA CYS A 175 -4.64 14.09 27.39
C CYS A 175 -3.12 14.06 27.16
N LEU A 176 -2.48 12.92 27.44
CA LEU A 176 -1.05 12.75 27.25
C LEU A 176 -0.65 12.77 25.78
N SER A 177 -1.48 12.21 24.88
CA SER A 177 -1.23 12.25 23.44
C SER A 177 -1.17 13.69 22.93
N PHE A 178 -2.12 14.53 23.38
CA PHE A 178 -2.12 15.95 23.11
C PHE A 178 -0.85 16.63 23.64
N LEU A 179 -0.47 16.36 24.91
CA LEU A 179 0.70 16.97 25.54
C LEU A 179 2.00 16.61 24.79
N LEU A 180 2.19 15.32 24.45
CA LEU A 180 3.37 14.84 23.74
C LEU A 180 3.47 15.42 22.33
N ARG A 181 2.34 15.60 21.62
CA ARG A 181 2.33 16.26 20.30
C ARG A 181 2.70 17.74 20.41
N LYS A 182 2.11 18.44 21.38
CA LYS A 182 2.34 19.87 21.61
C LYS A 182 3.80 20.17 21.96
N TYR A 183 4.43 19.37 22.83
CA TYR A 183 5.80 19.58 23.31
C TYR A 183 6.82 18.56 22.80
N HIS A 184 6.59 17.96 21.62
CA HIS A 184 7.47 16.93 21.06
C HIS A 184 8.93 17.39 20.85
N THR A 185 9.16 18.70 20.74
CA THR A 185 10.48 19.33 20.63
C THR A 185 11.25 19.31 21.94
N LEU A 186 10.56 19.33 23.09
CA LEU A 186 11.14 19.28 24.43
C LEU A 186 11.48 17.85 24.89
N ILE A 187 11.09 16.82 24.12
CA ILE A 187 11.43 15.43 24.44
C ILE A 187 12.93 15.22 24.20
N PRO A 188 13.71 14.90 25.25
CA PRO A 188 15.16 14.79 25.18
C PRO A 188 15.59 13.65 24.26
N SER A 189 16.70 13.86 23.55
CA SER A 189 17.31 12.86 22.66
C SER A 189 18.42 12.04 23.34
N SER A 190 18.88 12.47 24.52
CA SER A 190 19.87 11.80 25.38
C SER A 190 19.63 12.19 26.83
N GLU A 191 20.12 11.39 27.79
CA GLU A 191 20.13 11.74 29.21
C GLU A 191 21.08 12.93 29.44
N GLY A 192 20.53 14.14 29.48
CA GLY A 192 21.24 15.42 29.70
C GLY A 192 20.26 16.48 30.21
N ASP A 193 20.74 17.70 30.42
CA ASP A 193 20.02 18.80 31.12
C ASP A 193 18.52 18.86 30.80
N VAL A 194 17.70 18.82 31.86
CA VAL A 194 16.24 18.90 31.79
C VAL A 194 15.87 20.31 31.32
N PRO A 195 15.31 20.48 30.11
CA PRO A 195 14.94 21.81 29.63
C PRO A 195 13.87 22.41 30.54
N ASP A 196 14.03 23.67 30.95
CA ASP A 196 12.91 24.40 31.53
C ASP A 196 11.87 24.69 30.43
N PRO A 197 10.56 24.55 30.71
CA PRO A 197 9.93 24.13 31.97
C PRO A 197 9.87 22.60 32.16
N VAL A 198 9.91 22.14 33.42
CA VAL A 198 9.84 20.71 33.77
C VAL A 198 8.46 20.11 33.49
N LEU A 199 8.42 19.14 32.57
CA LEU A 199 7.23 18.36 32.18
C LEU A 199 7.58 16.85 32.26
N PRO A 200 7.37 16.18 33.40
CA PRO A 200 7.90 14.83 33.64
C PRO A 200 7.49 13.79 32.60
N ALA A 201 6.21 13.72 32.22
CA ALA A 201 5.73 12.77 31.21
C ALA A 201 6.30 12.99 29.80
N VAL A 202 6.77 14.21 29.49
CA VAL A 202 7.41 14.57 28.21
C VAL A 202 8.92 14.34 28.28
N GLN A 203 9.54 14.65 29.42
CA GLN A 203 10.99 14.64 29.62
C GLN A 203 11.54 13.30 30.11
N MET A 204 10.68 12.38 30.56
CA MET A 204 11.04 11.01 30.92
C MET A 204 10.45 9.99 29.93
N PRO A 205 10.79 10.07 28.63
CA PRO A 205 10.12 9.29 27.59
C PRO A 205 10.17 7.77 27.83
N ALA A 206 11.26 7.24 28.40
CA ALA A 206 11.39 5.81 28.70
C ALA A 206 10.38 5.35 29.76
N ARG A 207 10.19 6.14 30.84
CA ARG A 207 9.17 5.85 31.86
C ARG A 207 7.77 5.95 31.28
N THR A 208 7.51 6.98 30.49
CA THR A 208 6.21 7.16 29.82
C THR A 208 5.92 6.00 28.86
N LEU A 209 6.91 5.50 28.11
CA LEU A 209 6.74 4.34 27.24
C LEU A 209 6.51 3.04 28.03
N GLN A 210 7.16 2.88 29.18
CA GLN A 210 6.90 1.75 30.08
C GLN A 210 5.48 1.80 30.66
N SER A 211 4.99 2.98 31.03
CA SER A 211 3.58 3.17 31.37
C SER A 211 2.67 2.85 30.18
N ALA A 212 3.05 3.18 28.95
CA ALA A 212 2.25 2.83 27.77
C ALA A 212 2.08 1.32 27.62
N LEU A 213 3.13 0.53 27.86
CA LEU A 213 3.03 -0.93 27.91
C LEU A 213 2.06 -1.41 29.00
N GLY A 214 2.12 -0.84 30.20
CA GLY A 214 1.17 -1.14 31.27
C GLY A 214 -0.27 -0.74 30.95
N ALA A 215 -0.48 0.29 30.15
CA ALA A 215 -1.83 0.69 29.70
C ALA A 215 -2.40 -0.32 28.70
N LEU A 216 -1.57 -0.80 27.78
CA LEU A 216 -1.97 -1.78 26.76
C LEU A 216 -2.38 -3.14 27.34
N THR A 217 -1.98 -3.47 28.57
CA THR A 217 -2.41 -4.72 29.24
C THR A 217 -3.74 -4.58 29.99
N VAL A 218 -4.16 -3.35 30.31
CA VAL A 218 -5.36 -3.07 31.09
C VAL A 218 -6.52 -2.59 30.21
N LEU A 219 -6.22 -1.78 29.20
CA LEU A 219 -7.23 -1.21 28.31
C LEU A 219 -7.83 -2.26 27.38
N PRO A 220 -9.15 -2.23 27.14
CA PRO A 220 -9.76 -3.04 26.10
C PRO A 220 -9.27 -2.56 24.72
N SER A 221 -9.31 -3.46 23.75
CA SER A 221 -8.68 -3.26 22.44
C SER A 221 -9.32 -2.16 21.57
N ASP A 222 -10.53 -1.71 21.91
CA ASP A 222 -11.21 -0.55 21.32
C ASP A 222 -10.74 0.78 21.90
N GLN A 223 -10.03 0.80 23.04
CA GLN A 223 -9.58 2.00 23.75
C GLN A 223 -8.05 2.23 23.68
N VAL A 224 -7.31 1.44 22.91
CA VAL A 224 -5.83 1.56 22.86
C VAL A 224 -5.30 2.66 21.94
N LEU A 225 -6.17 3.26 21.12
CA LEU A 225 -5.78 4.20 20.08
C LEU A 225 -4.96 5.42 20.59
N PRO A 226 -5.33 6.07 21.72
CA PRO A 226 -4.52 7.16 22.28
C PRO A 226 -3.12 6.72 22.72
N VAL A 227 -2.98 5.48 23.18
CA VAL A 227 -1.69 4.90 23.57
C VAL A 227 -0.77 4.74 22.34
N PHE A 228 -1.30 4.25 21.22
CA PHE A 228 -0.55 4.18 19.96
C PHE A 228 -0.12 5.57 19.45
N HIS A 229 -0.98 6.58 19.62
CA HIS A 229 -0.60 7.96 19.28
C HIS A 229 0.55 8.48 20.15
N CYS A 230 0.61 8.12 21.43
CA CYS A 230 1.75 8.45 22.30
C CYS A 230 3.02 7.70 21.86
N MET A 231 2.92 6.40 21.61
CA MET A 231 4.04 5.57 21.15
C MET A 231 4.65 6.09 19.84
N LYS A 232 3.84 6.59 18.91
CA LYS A 232 4.29 7.23 17.67
C LYS A 232 5.26 8.40 17.92
N VAL A 233 5.08 9.14 19.00
CA VAL A 233 5.94 10.28 19.36
C VAL A 233 7.17 9.81 20.17
N LEU A 234 6.98 8.85 21.08
CA LEU A 234 8.01 8.40 22.02
C LEU A 234 9.06 7.48 21.39
N VAL A 235 8.64 6.48 20.61
CA VAL A 235 9.55 5.44 20.08
C VAL A 235 10.68 6.02 19.20
N PRO A 236 10.44 6.96 18.26
CA PRO A 236 11.53 7.55 17.48
C PRO A 236 12.63 8.18 18.35
N LYS A 237 12.30 8.66 19.56
CA LYS A 237 13.23 9.31 20.49
C LYS A 237 14.04 8.30 21.31
N LEU A 238 13.52 7.08 21.49
CA LEU A 238 14.08 6.05 22.36
C LEU A 238 14.79 4.92 21.60
N LEU A 239 14.68 4.86 20.28
CA LEU A 239 15.29 3.78 19.48
C LEU A 239 16.80 3.62 19.70
N THR A 240 17.52 4.72 19.96
CA THR A 240 18.98 4.68 20.18
C THR A 240 19.35 4.40 21.64
N SER A 241 18.59 4.94 22.60
CA SER A 241 18.91 4.86 24.03
C SER A 241 18.26 3.68 24.75
N SER A 242 17.13 3.17 24.26
CA SER A 242 16.31 2.13 24.90
C SER A 242 15.64 1.24 23.85
N GLU A 243 16.46 0.63 22.98
CA GLU A 243 15.99 -0.19 21.86
C GLU A 243 15.10 -1.36 22.30
N SER A 244 15.44 -2.05 23.40
CA SER A 244 14.69 -3.20 23.91
C SER A 244 13.24 -2.84 24.28
N LEU A 245 13.05 -1.69 24.94
CA LEU A 245 11.72 -1.18 25.30
C LEU A 245 10.90 -0.81 24.06
N CYS A 246 11.55 -0.28 23.02
CA CYS A 246 10.90 0.00 21.73
C CYS A 246 10.46 -1.30 21.04
N VAL A 247 11.31 -2.33 21.04
CA VAL A 247 11.00 -3.66 20.49
C VAL A 247 9.80 -4.29 21.20
N GLU A 248 9.78 -4.24 22.54
CA GLU A 248 8.66 -4.73 23.35
C GLU A 248 7.36 -3.99 23.02
N SER A 249 7.43 -2.66 22.86
CA SER A 249 6.29 -1.82 22.48
C SER A 249 5.73 -2.19 21.10
N ILE A 250 6.61 -2.41 20.11
CA ILE A 250 6.20 -2.85 18.77
C ILE A 250 5.53 -4.23 18.82
N ASP A 251 6.10 -5.16 19.58
CA ASP A 251 5.59 -6.53 19.70
C ASP A 251 4.23 -6.58 20.40
N MET A 252 4.06 -5.83 21.50
CA MET A 252 2.79 -5.72 22.22
C MET A 252 1.71 -5.08 21.34
N ALA A 253 2.03 -3.97 20.65
CA ALA A 253 1.09 -3.32 19.75
C ALA A 253 0.66 -4.27 18.61
N TRP A 254 1.59 -5.06 18.05
CA TRP A 254 1.24 -6.05 17.03
C TRP A 254 0.34 -7.17 17.55
N LYS A 255 0.57 -7.66 18.77
CA LYS A 255 -0.30 -8.68 19.41
C LYS A 255 -1.75 -8.18 19.50
N ILE A 256 -1.95 -6.92 19.88
CA ILE A 256 -3.28 -6.31 19.94
C ILE A 256 -3.92 -6.22 18.56
N ILE A 257 -3.20 -5.71 17.55
CA ILE A 257 -3.70 -5.64 16.17
C ILE A 257 -4.08 -7.03 15.63
N SER A 258 -3.25 -8.03 15.90
CA SER A 258 -3.49 -9.41 15.47
C SER A 258 -4.74 -10.00 16.12
N ALA A 259 -4.93 -9.76 17.43
CA ALA A 259 -6.13 -10.17 18.15
C ALA A 259 -7.40 -9.48 17.65
N LEU A 260 -7.28 -8.23 17.18
CA LEU A 260 -8.37 -7.45 16.60
C LEU A 260 -8.77 -7.86 15.18
N SER A 261 -8.06 -8.78 14.54
CA SER A 261 -8.26 -9.12 13.12
C SER A 261 -9.71 -9.51 12.76
N ASN A 262 -10.47 -10.06 13.72
CA ASN A 262 -11.88 -10.44 13.55
C ASN A 262 -12.89 -9.33 13.87
N THR A 263 -12.46 -8.20 14.45
CA THR A 263 -13.36 -7.11 14.90
C THR A 263 -13.32 -5.92 13.95
N GLN A 264 -14.12 -5.98 12.87
CA GLN A 264 -14.03 -5.05 11.73
C GLN A 264 -14.14 -3.55 12.10
N LEU A 265 -15.00 -3.17 13.04
CA LEU A 265 -15.29 -1.76 13.36
C LEU A 265 -14.06 -1.01 13.91
N ILE A 266 -13.27 -1.67 14.75
CA ILE A 266 -12.13 -1.06 15.46
C ILE A 266 -10.79 -1.46 14.86
N PHE A 267 -10.73 -2.55 14.09
CA PHE A 267 -9.49 -3.04 13.52
C PHE A 267 -8.79 -2.01 12.63
N TRP A 268 -9.53 -1.35 11.74
CA TRP A 268 -8.93 -0.49 10.70
C TRP A 268 -8.34 0.81 11.26
N SER A 269 -9.00 1.44 12.22
CA SER A 269 -8.48 2.63 12.89
C SER A 269 -7.20 2.31 13.67
N ASN A 270 -7.21 1.22 14.43
CA ASN A 270 -6.05 0.73 15.17
C ASN A 270 -4.90 0.30 14.24
N LEU A 271 -5.19 -0.42 13.15
CA LEU A 271 -4.18 -0.80 12.16
C LEU A 271 -3.52 0.43 11.54
N LYS A 272 -4.29 1.46 11.20
CA LYS A 272 -3.77 2.71 10.64
C LYS A 272 -2.84 3.41 11.64
N ALA A 273 -3.21 3.50 12.91
CA ALA A 273 -2.37 4.09 13.96
C ALA A 273 -1.10 3.26 14.18
N PHE A 274 -1.22 1.93 14.21
CA PHE A 274 -0.09 1.01 14.31
C PHE A 274 0.91 1.19 13.16
N VAL A 275 0.42 1.23 11.91
CA VAL A 275 1.26 1.47 10.73
C VAL A 275 1.96 2.82 10.82
N GLN A 276 1.23 3.88 11.23
CA GLN A 276 1.81 5.21 11.41
C GLN A 276 2.86 5.30 12.51
N PHE A 277 2.78 4.42 13.50
CA PHE A 277 3.72 4.30 14.60
C PHE A 277 4.97 3.51 14.17
N VAL A 278 4.81 2.26 13.74
CA VAL A 278 5.93 1.33 13.50
C VAL A 278 6.69 1.66 12.21
N PHE A 279 5.98 2.11 11.17
CA PHE A 279 6.55 2.42 9.86
C PHE A 279 6.75 3.92 9.63
N ASP A 280 6.81 4.71 10.70
CA ASP A 280 7.20 6.11 10.63
C ASP A 280 8.60 6.27 10.02
N THR A 281 8.80 7.28 9.17
CA THR A 281 10.06 7.49 8.45
C THR A 281 11.25 7.66 9.39
N LYS A 282 11.08 8.31 10.57
CA LYS A 282 12.15 8.46 11.55
C LYS A 282 12.50 7.11 12.18
N VAL A 283 11.48 6.32 12.54
CA VAL A 283 11.67 4.95 13.07
C VAL A 283 12.44 4.08 12.09
N LEU A 284 11.96 4.01 10.84
CA LEU A 284 12.57 3.20 9.78
C LEU A 284 14.02 3.62 9.54
N THR A 285 14.29 4.93 9.49
CA THR A 285 15.64 5.47 9.24
C THR A 285 16.61 5.18 10.39
N ILE A 286 16.20 5.42 11.64
CA ILE A 286 17.05 5.18 12.81
C ILE A 286 17.33 3.69 12.96
N ALA A 287 16.29 2.84 12.90
CA ALA A 287 16.45 1.39 13.00
C ALA A 287 17.37 0.84 11.90
N ALA A 288 17.21 1.28 10.65
CA ALA A 288 18.05 0.82 9.55
C ALA A 288 19.51 1.32 9.65
N LYS A 289 19.75 2.47 10.29
CA LYS A 289 21.11 2.97 10.57
C LYS A 289 21.80 2.13 11.64
N ILE A 290 21.09 1.77 12.71
CA ILE A 290 21.64 0.98 13.83
C ILE A 290 21.77 -0.51 13.45
N LYS A 291 20.83 -1.04 12.68
CA LYS A 291 20.71 -2.48 12.35
C LYS A 291 20.65 -3.39 13.59
N GLY A 292 20.08 -2.88 14.68
CA GLY A 292 19.88 -3.60 15.95
C GLY A 292 18.60 -4.44 15.98
N GLN A 293 18.13 -4.77 17.18
CA GLN A 293 16.94 -5.61 17.38
C GLN A 293 15.66 -5.00 16.78
N ALA A 294 15.50 -3.68 16.83
CA ALA A 294 14.34 -2.99 16.28
C ALA A 294 14.26 -3.13 14.76
N TYR A 295 15.40 -3.10 14.05
CA TYR A 295 15.44 -3.30 12.60
C TYR A 295 14.88 -4.66 12.19
N PHE A 296 15.33 -5.73 12.86
CA PHE A 296 14.86 -7.08 12.60
C PHE A 296 13.40 -7.26 13.02
N LYS A 297 12.98 -6.66 14.15
CA LYS A 297 11.57 -6.71 14.59
C LYS A 297 10.65 -6.01 13.59
N ILE A 298 11.00 -4.85 13.06
CA ILE A 298 10.20 -4.15 12.03
C ILE A 298 10.06 -5.03 10.78
N LYS A 299 11.15 -5.68 10.34
CA LYS A 299 11.11 -6.63 9.22
C LYS A 299 10.22 -7.85 9.52
N GLU A 300 10.27 -8.38 10.73
CA GLU A 300 9.39 -9.47 11.17
C GLU A 300 7.90 -9.04 11.12
N ILE A 301 7.56 -7.85 11.66
CA ILE A 301 6.21 -7.29 11.61
C ILE A 301 5.76 -7.08 10.16
N MET A 302 6.62 -6.56 9.30
CA MET A 302 6.36 -6.42 7.86
C MET A 302 5.91 -7.75 7.24
N TYR A 303 6.66 -8.83 7.45
CA TYR A 303 6.28 -10.14 6.90
C TYR A 303 4.98 -10.67 7.50
N LYS A 304 4.75 -10.50 8.81
CA LYS A 304 3.49 -10.87 9.46
C LYS A 304 2.29 -10.09 8.91
N MET A 305 2.45 -8.82 8.57
CA MET A 305 1.41 -8.01 7.92
C MET A 305 1.11 -8.49 6.49
N ILE A 306 2.14 -8.86 5.73
CA ILE A 306 2.00 -9.43 4.39
C ILE A 306 1.26 -10.78 4.49
N GLU A 307 1.62 -11.64 5.44
CA GLU A 307 0.92 -12.90 5.69
C GLU A 307 -0.55 -12.68 6.08
N MET A 308 -0.83 -11.75 7.00
CA MET A 308 -2.20 -11.39 7.39
C MET A 308 -3.03 -10.89 6.19
N SER A 309 -2.39 -10.18 5.25
CA SER A 309 -3.05 -9.68 4.05
C SER A 309 -3.50 -10.79 3.09
N ALA A 310 -2.96 -12.01 3.22
CA ALA A 310 -3.44 -13.18 2.48
C ALA A 310 -4.85 -13.63 2.93
N ILE A 311 -5.24 -13.28 4.15
CA ILE A 311 -6.52 -13.66 4.76
C ILE A 311 -7.46 -12.45 4.83
N LYS A 312 -6.91 -11.25 5.07
CA LYS A 312 -7.67 -10.01 5.26
C LYS A 312 -7.23 -8.94 4.26
N THR A 313 -7.98 -8.85 3.16
CA THR A 313 -7.86 -7.84 2.11
C THR A 313 -7.85 -6.42 2.70
N GLY A 314 -6.94 -5.56 2.22
CA GLY A 314 -6.78 -4.18 2.68
C GLY A 314 -5.69 -3.94 3.73
N VAL A 315 -5.19 -4.98 4.42
CA VAL A 315 -4.11 -4.84 5.41
C VAL A 315 -2.85 -4.31 4.75
N PHE A 316 -2.42 -4.93 3.64
CA PHE A 316 -1.22 -4.48 2.94
C PHE A 316 -1.43 -3.13 2.24
N ASN A 317 -2.65 -2.83 1.77
CA ASN A 317 -3.00 -1.51 1.22
C ASN A 317 -2.70 -0.39 2.21
N THR A 318 -3.06 -0.59 3.48
CA THR A 318 -2.84 0.39 4.55
C THR A 318 -1.34 0.62 4.78
N LEU A 319 -0.56 -0.46 4.84
CA LEU A 319 0.89 -0.40 5.02
C LEU A 319 1.60 0.25 3.84
N ILE A 320 1.39 -0.26 2.62
CA ILE A 320 2.11 0.19 1.44
C ILE A 320 1.76 1.64 1.07
N SER A 321 0.48 2.02 1.22
CA SER A 321 0.04 3.39 0.92
C SER A 321 0.65 4.39 1.89
N TYR A 322 0.78 4.02 3.16
CA TYR A 322 1.45 4.86 4.15
C TYR A 322 2.95 5.00 3.85
N CYS A 323 3.65 3.88 3.65
CA CYS A 323 5.08 3.89 3.37
C CYS A 323 5.41 4.70 2.11
N CYS A 324 4.77 4.40 0.97
CA CYS A 324 5.00 5.12 -0.28
C CYS A 324 4.72 6.62 -0.13
N LYS A 325 3.62 7.01 0.53
CA LYS A 325 3.30 8.42 0.78
C LYS A 325 4.37 9.10 1.65
N SER A 326 4.82 8.44 2.71
CA SER A 326 5.84 8.98 3.62
C SER A 326 7.19 9.20 2.93
N TRP A 327 7.56 8.30 2.00
CA TRP A 327 8.80 8.40 1.23
C TRP A 327 8.75 9.53 0.19
N ILE A 328 7.57 9.90 -0.32
CA ILE A 328 7.39 10.99 -1.28
C ILE A 328 7.45 12.38 -0.62
N VAL A 329 6.85 12.56 0.57
CA VAL A 329 6.60 13.88 1.19
C VAL A 329 7.85 14.48 1.88
N SER A 330 8.97 13.77 1.89
CA SER A 330 10.16 14.17 2.66
C SER A 330 11.16 15.05 1.89
N ALA A 331 10.71 16.22 1.40
CA ALA A 331 11.53 17.42 1.16
C ALA A 331 10.63 18.61 0.81
N SER A 332 10.75 19.70 1.55
CA SER A 332 10.14 21.00 1.23
C SER A 332 10.61 21.49 -0.15
N ASP A 333 9.64 21.93 -0.95
CA ASP A 333 9.72 22.55 -2.28
C ASP A 333 10.53 21.81 -3.36
N VAL A 334 9.79 21.22 -4.30
CA VAL A 334 10.18 20.29 -5.38
C VAL A 334 10.46 18.86 -4.89
N SER A 335 9.36 18.15 -4.60
CA SER A 335 9.22 16.70 -4.31
C SER A 335 10.47 15.82 -4.50
N GLN A 336 11.40 15.84 -3.54
CA GLN A 336 12.45 14.82 -3.48
C GLN A 336 11.94 13.63 -2.67
N VAL A 337 11.97 12.44 -3.28
CA VAL A 337 11.63 11.18 -2.61
C VAL A 337 12.79 10.77 -1.69
N SER A 338 12.56 10.68 -0.38
CA SER A 338 13.53 10.14 0.57
C SER A 338 13.58 8.61 0.45
N LEU A 339 14.51 8.13 -0.38
CA LEU A 339 14.61 6.71 -0.72
C LEU A 339 15.46 5.89 0.26
N SER A 340 16.07 6.52 1.26
CA SER A 340 16.96 5.83 2.21
C SER A 340 16.21 4.76 3.01
N SER A 341 15.02 5.08 3.52
CA SER A 341 14.15 4.09 4.17
C SER A 341 13.65 3.05 3.16
N ALA A 342 13.16 3.49 1.99
CA ALA A 342 12.66 2.58 0.95
C ALA A 342 13.69 1.52 0.54
N LYS A 343 14.97 1.90 0.42
CA LYS A 343 16.07 0.98 0.10
C LYS A 343 16.32 -0.05 1.19
N ASN A 344 16.25 0.34 2.47
CA ASN A 344 16.50 -0.55 3.59
C ASN A 344 15.36 -1.55 3.87
N TYR A 345 14.16 -1.26 3.35
CA TYR A 345 12.96 -2.08 3.43
C TYR A 345 12.36 -2.35 2.04
N SER A 346 13.24 -2.52 1.05
CA SER A 346 12.89 -2.75 -0.37
C SER A 346 11.94 -3.94 -0.59
N GLU A 347 11.93 -4.88 0.34
CA GLU A 347 11.09 -6.06 0.36
C GLU A 347 9.59 -5.68 0.39
N LEU A 348 9.23 -4.54 0.99
CA LEU A 348 7.87 -4.00 0.93
C LEU A 348 7.43 -3.70 -0.50
N ILE A 349 8.27 -3.00 -1.27
CA ILE A 349 7.96 -2.64 -2.66
C ILE A 349 7.98 -3.89 -3.53
N LEU A 350 8.97 -4.78 -3.34
CA LEU A 350 9.06 -6.04 -4.07
C LEU A 350 7.78 -6.87 -3.92
N GLU A 351 7.35 -7.12 -2.67
CA GLU A 351 6.14 -7.90 -2.41
C GLU A 351 4.87 -7.15 -2.86
N ALA A 352 4.83 -5.82 -2.76
CA ALA A 352 3.71 -5.03 -3.27
C ALA A 352 3.55 -5.11 -4.80
N CYS A 353 4.66 -5.14 -5.55
CA CYS A 353 4.63 -5.26 -7.00
C CYS A 353 4.06 -6.62 -7.47
N ILE A 354 4.32 -7.69 -6.72
CA ILE A 354 3.85 -9.05 -7.05
C ILE A 354 2.59 -9.46 -6.28
N PHE A 355 2.02 -8.56 -5.49
CA PHE A 355 0.89 -8.84 -4.61
C PHE A 355 -0.38 -9.18 -5.39
N GLY A 356 -1.18 -10.06 -4.78
CA GLY A 356 -2.48 -10.47 -5.27
C GLY A 356 -2.74 -11.91 -4.83
N THR A 357 -3.67 -12.06 -3.93
CA THR A 357 -3.96 -13.34 -3.29
C THR A 357 -4.93 -14.13 -4.16
N VAL A 358 -4.84 -15.46 -4.11
CA VAL A 358 -5.81 -16.34 -4.76
C VAL A 358 -6.67 -16.93 -3.67
N PHE A 359 -7.85 -16.35 -3.52
CA PHE A 359 -8.83 -16.77 -2.54
C PHE A 359 -9.43 -18.12 -2.90
N ARG A 360 -9.71 -18.92 -1.86
CA ARG A 360 -10.55 -20.11 -2.02
C ARG A 360 -11.97 -19.69 -2.40
N ARG A 361 -12.75 -20.61 -2.96
CA ARG A 361 -14.08 -20.31 -3.51
C ARG A 361 -15.04 -19.67 -2.49
N ASP A 362 -14.99 -20.12 -1.24
CA ASP A 362 -15.74 -19.61 -0.09
C ASP A 362 -15.31 -18.18 0.29
N GLN A 363 -14.00 -17.92 0.31
CA GLN A 363 -13.44 -16.59 0.56
C GLN A 363 -13.79 -15.61 -0.57
N ARG A 364 -13.74 -16.08 -1.83
CA ARG A 364 -14.11 -15.29 -3.00
C ARG A 364 -15.58 -14.87 -2.93
N LEU A 365 -16.49 -15.79 -2.59
CA LEU A 365 -17.91 -15.44 -2.42
C LEU A 365 -18.09 -14.36 -1.34
N THR A 366 -17.37 -14.48 -0.23
CA THR A 366 -17.41 -13.48 0.85
C THR A 366 -16.95 -12.10 0.36
N GLN A 367 -15.92 -12.05 -0.48
CA GLN A 367 -15.43 -10.82 -1.08
C GLN A 367 -16.38 -10.25 -2.12
N ASP A 368 -16.93 -11.07 -2.99
CA ASP A 368 -17.89 -10.63 -4.00
C ASP A 368 -19.11 -9.98 -3.33
N VAL A 369 -19.58 -10.56 -2.21
CA VAL A 369 -20.64 -9.97 -1.37
C VAL A 369 -20.18 -8.66 -0.73
N GLN A 370 -18.97 -8.61 -0.16
CA GLN A 370 -18.43 -7.38 0.43
C GLN A 370 -18.29 -6.26 -0.61
N THR A 371 -17.72 -6.55 -1.78
CA THR A 371 -17.57 -5.61 -2.89
C THR A 371 -18.92 -5.18 -3.44
N TYR A 372 -19.90 -6.07 -3.55
CA TYR A 372 -21.27 -5.70 -3.90
C TYR A 372 -21.85 -4.71 -2.89
N ILE A 373 -21.74 -5.00 -1.59
CA ILE A 373 -22.19 -4.10 -0.52
C ILE A 373 -21.47 -2.75 -0.62
N GLU A 374 -20.14 -2.73 -0.75
CA GLU A 374 -19.34 -1.50 -0.90
C GLU A 374 -19.77 -0.67 -2.13
N ASN A 375 -20.11 -1.34 -3.24
CA ASN A 375 -20.57 -0.70 -4.48
C ASN A 375 -21.96 -0.07 -4.35
N LEU A 376 -22.79 -0.46 -3.38
CA LEU A 376 -24.02 0.25 -3.05
C LEU A 376 -23.76 1.65 -2.48
N GLY A 377 -22.50 1.99 -2.16
CA GLY A 377 -22.13 3.34 -1.76
C GLY A 377 -22.92 3.81 -0.54
N HIS A 378 -23.39 5.06 -0.55
CA HIS A 378 -24.17 5.63 0.55
C HIS A 378 -25.58 5.03 0.70
N ASP A 379 -26.08 4.30 -0.30
CA ASP A 379 -27.40 3.66 -0.25
C ASP A 379 -27.41 2.48 0.73
N CYS A 380 -26.24 1.96 1.12
CA CYS A 380 -26.10 0.99 2.19
C CYS A 380 -25.65 1.68 3.49
N ALA A 381 -26.48 1.63 4.54
CA ALA A 381 -26.17 2.19 5.86
C ALA A 381 -24.85 1.66 6.44
N ALA A 382 -24.50 0.40 6.16
CA ALA A 382 -23.24 -0.20 6.60
C ALA A 382 -22.00 0.52 6.03
N ASN A 383 -22.06 1.01 4.80
CA ASN A 383 -20.95 1.72 4.17
C ASN A 383 -20.71 3.11 4.75
N THR A 384 -21.77 3.75 5.25
CA THR A 384 -21.67 5.04 5.95
C THR A 384 -20.91 4.89 7.28
N VAL A 385 -21.05 3.74 7.94
CA VAL A 385 -20.37 3.43 9.21
C VAL A 385 -18.96 2.89 9.00
N ILE A 386 -18.75 2.00 8.01
CA ILE A 386 -17.48 1.28 7.81
C ILE A 386 -16.44 2.14 7.07
N GLY A 387 -16.88 3.20 6.39
CA GLY A 387 -16.04 4.07 5.57
C GLY A 387 -15.55 3.35 4.31
N ASN A 388 -15.88 3.89 3.13
CA ASN A 388 -15.42 3.34 1.86
C ASN A 388 -13.88 3.40 1.81
N THR A 389 -13.25 2.28 2.10
CA THR A 389 -11.82 2.12 2.04
C THR A 389 -11.57 1.18 0.88
N LYS A 390 -10.96 1.72 -0.17
CA LYS A 390 -10.54 1.01 -1.38
C LYS A 390 -9.54 -0.10 -1.01
N ARG A 391 -10.06 -1.23 -0.54
CA ARG A 391 -9.29 -2.34 0.06
C ARG A 391 -8.90 -3.41 -0.95
N GLU A 392 -9.38 -3.34 -2.19
CA GLU A 392 -9.11 -4.33 -3.24
C GLU A 392 -7.59 -4.60 -3.40
N ASP A 393 -7.20 -5.87 -3.57
CA ASP A 393 -5.80 -6.31 -3.58
C ASP A 393 -4.94 -5.61 -4.65
N HIS A 394 -5.52 -5.33 -5.82
CA HIS A 394 -4.79 -4.69 -6.91
C HIS A 394 -4.41 -3.23 -6.59
N TYR A 395 -5.03 -2.57 -5.59
CA TYR A 395 -4.57 -1.25 -5.14
C TYR A 395 -3.18 -1.28 -4.52
N VAL A 396 -2.74 -2.42 -3.95
CA VAL A 396 -1.35 -2.60 -3.51
C VAL A 396 -0.40 -2.43 -4.69
N ARG A 397 -0.70 -3.13 -5.81
CA ARG A 397 0.08 -3.03 -7.05
C ARG A 397 0.00 -1.62 -7.65
N ILE A 398 -1.19 -1.00 -7.69
CA ILE A 398 -1.34 0.40 -8.16
C ILE A 398 -0.46 1.34 -7.34
N CYS A 399 -0.47 1.21 -6.00
CA CYS A 399 0.34 2.04 -5.12
C CYS A 399 1.84 1.88 -5.40
N ALA A 400 2.31 0.65 -5.54
CA ALA A 400 3.71 0.36 -5.87
C ALA A 400 4.09 0.92 -7.24
N VAL A 401 3.28 0.66 -8.27
CA VAL A 401 3.53 1.14 -9.64
C VAL A 401 3.54 2.67 -9.69
N LYS A 402 2.57 3.36 -9.08
CA LYS A 402 2.57 4.82 -9.03
C LYS A 402 3.78 5.38 -8.30
N PHE A 403 4.20 4.75 -7.20
CA PHE A 403 5.43 5.14 -6.51
C PHE A 403 6.66 4.98 -7.41
N LEU A 404 6.79 3.86 -8.13
CA LEU A 404 7.90 3.63 -9.06
C LEU A 404 7.89 4.63 -10.23
N CYS A 405 6.72 5.01 -10.73
CA CYS A 405 6.60 6.03 -11.77
C CYS A 405 7.09 7.41 -11.31
N LEU A 406 7.07 7.73 -10.01
CA LEU A 406 7.62 8.99 -9.48
C LEU A 406 9.15 9.00 -9.40
N LEU A 407 9.82 7.87 -9.66
CA LEU A 407 11.27 7.76 -9.60
C LEU A 407 11.92 8.12 -10.95
N HIS A 408 12.72 9.19 -10.96
CA HIS A 408 13.48 9.58 -12.16
C HIS A 408 14.87 8.93 -12.24
N GLY A 409 15.20 8.36 -13.40
CA GLY A 409 16.52 7.74 -13.67
C GLY A 409 17.71 8.71 -13.69
N SER A 410 17.46 10.02 -13.74
CA SER A 410 18.50 11.06 -13.58
C SER A 410 19.02 11.15 -12.15
N ASN A 411 18.22 10.74 -11.15
CA ASN A 411 18.65 10.66 -9.76
C ASN A 411 19.35 9.30 -9.52
N MET A 412 20.63 9.34 -9.13
CA MET A 412 21.43 8.13 -8.92
C MET A 412 20.84 7.20 -7.84
N SER A 413 20.29 7.77 -6.76
CA SER A 413 19.66 6.98 -5.69
C SER A 413 18.44 6.23 -6.21
N HIS A 414 17.58 6.92 -6.98
CA HIS A 414 16.39 6.34 -7.61
C HIS A 414 16.78 5.23 -8.58
N LYS A 415 17.76 5.50 -9.44
CA LYS A 415 18.28 4.54 -10.40
C LYS A 415 18.79 3.27 -9.72
N LEU A 416 19.68 3.39 -8.73
CA LEU A 416 20.22 2.23 -8.01
C LEU A 416 19.14 1.40 -7.31
N PHE A 417 18.09 2.05 -6.79
CA PHE A 417 16.96 1.34 -6.19
C PHE A 417 16.13 0.59 -7.23
N MET A 418 15.82 1.20 -8.37
CA MET A 418 15.09 0.54 -9.47
C MET A 418 15.88 -0.63 -10.05
N GLU A 419 17.21 -0.49 -10.19
CA GLU A 419 18.11 -1.56 -10.63
C GLU A 419 18.15 -2.73 -9.63
N ASP A 420 18.28 -2.44 -8.33
CA ASP A 420 18.24 -3.45 -7.27
C ASP A 420 16.88 -4.19 -7.24
N LEU A 421 15.78 -3.46 -7.39
CA LEU A 421 14.44 -4.04 -7.49
C LEU A 421 14.30 -4.95 -8.72
N ALA A 422 14.82 -4.53 -9.87
CA ALA A 422 14.80 -5.33 -11.10
C ALA A 422 15.59 -6.64 -10.95
N ILE A 423 16.76 -6.61 -10.29
CA ILE A 423 17.52 -7.83 -9.97
C ILE A 423 16.69 -8.76 -9.10
N LYS A 424 16.10 -8.25 -8.01
CA LYS A 424 15.26 -9.03 -7.09
C LYS A 424 14.04 -9.65 -7.78
N LEU A 425 13.42 -8.94 -8.72
CA LEU A 425 12.30 -9.42 -9.52
C LEU A 425 12.72 -10.58 -10.44
N LEU A 426 13.86 -10.46 -11.11
CA LEU A 426 14.42 -11.54 -11.94
C LEU A 426 14.80 -12.76 -11.08
N ASP A 427 15.40 -12.55 -9.91
CA ASP A 427 15.71 -13.63 -8.96
C ASP A 427 14.43 -14.33 -8.47
N LYS A 428 13.34 -13.57 -8.24
CA LYS A 428 12.04 -14.13 -7.90
C LYS A 428 11.48 -14.99 -9.04
N ASP A 429 11.53 -14.52 -10.29
CA ASP A 429 11.11 -15.31 -11.48
C ASP A 429 11.88 -16.64 -11.59
N GLU A 430 13.20 -16.56 -11.42
CA GLU A 430 14.09 -17.72 -11.48
C GLU A 430 13.79 -18.73 -10.37
N SER A 431 13.66 -18.26 -9.12
CA SER A 431 13.35 -19.11 -7.96
C SER A 431 12.02 -19.85 -8.12
N VAL A 432 11.01 -19.17 -8.65
CA VAL A 432 9.69 -19.74 -8.91
C VAL A 432 9.76 -20.77 -10.03
N SER A 433 10.56 -20.51 -11.07
CA SER A 433 10.76 -21.45 -12.18
C SER A 433 11.51 -22.72 -11.78
N LYS A 434 12.44 -22.64 -10.83
CA LYS A 434 13.15 -23.81 -10.25
C LYS A 434 12.25 -24.68 -9.37
N SER A 435 11.30 -24.07 -8.68
CA SER A 435 10.43 -24.78 -7.73
C SER A 435 9.49 -25.80 -8.39
N ARG A 436 8.97 -25.48 -9.58
CA ARG A 436 8.15 -26.37 -10.42
C ARG A 436 8.31 -26.00 -11.89
N THR A 437 8.79 -26.96 -12.68
CA THR A 437 9.07 -26.80 -14.11
C THR A 437 7.81 -26.65 -14.97
N ARG A 438 6.65 -27.17 -14.51
CA ARG A 438 5.35 -27.04 -15.18
C ARG A 438 4.30 -26.51 -14.22
N TYR A 439 3.53 -25.53 -14.67
CA TYR A 439 2.43 -24.93 -13.92
C TYR A 439 1.27 -24.59 -14.83
N TYR A 440 0.05 -24.64 -14.29
CA TYR A 440 -1.18 -24.45 -15.05
C TYR A 440 -1.48 -22.97 -15.32
N VAL A 441 -2.20 -22.70 -16.41
CA VAL A 441 -2.74 -21.38 -16.72
C VAL A 441 -3.57 -20.88 -15.52
N ASN A 442 -3.42 -19.60 -15.19
CA ASN A 442 -4.08 -18.94 -14.06
C ASN A 442 -3.78 -19.51 -12.66
N SER A 443 -2.78 -20.39 -12.51
CA SER A 443 -2.23 -20.78 -11.20
C SER A 443 -1.55 -19.61 -10.47
N GLN A 444 -1.31 -19.74 -9.17
CA GLN A 444 -0.60 -18.70 -8.39
C GLN A 444 0.79 -18.40 -8.96
N GLN A 445 1.52 -19.43 -9.39
CA GLN A 445 2.81 -19.30 -10.05
C GLN A 445 2.70 -18.49 -11.34
N HIS A 446 1.72 -18.81 -12.20
CA HIS A 446 1.47 -18.08 -13.44
C HIS A 446 1.19 -16.60 -13.21
N ARG A 447 0.31 -16.28 -12.25
CA ARG A 447 -0.07 -14.91 -11.91
C ARG A 447 1.11 -14.12 -11.34
N LEU A 448 1.88 -14.73 -10.44
CA LEU A 448 3.08 -14.12 -9.87
C LEU A 448 4.10 -13.76 -10.96
N LYS A 449 4.42 -14.70 -11.86
CA LYS A 449 5.34 -14.44 -12.97
C LYS A 449 4.83 -13.31 -13.88
N ASN A 450 3.53 -13.29 -14.20
CA ASN A 450 2.94 -12.16 -14.95
C ASN A 450 3.20 -10.81 -14.26
N ARG A 451 2.93 -10.71 -12.96
CA ARG A 451 3.16 -9.48 -12.18
C ARG A 451 4.62 -9.06 -12.13
N VAL A 452 5.54 -10.03 -12.07
CA VAL A 452 6.99 -9.77 -12.16
C VAL A 452 7.33 -9.08 -13.48
N TRP A 453 6.93 -9.66 -14.61
CA TRP A 453 7.25 -9.10 -15.93
C TRP A 453 6.51 -7.78 -16.22
N GLN A 454 5.29 -7.61 -15.72
CA GLN A 454 4.60 -6.31 -15.73
C GLN A 454 5.43 -5.24 -15.02
N THR A 455 5.99 -5.56 -13.85
CA THR A 455 6.80 -4.62 -13.07
C THR A 455 8.15 -4.34 -13.75
N LEU A 456 8.80 -5.35 -14.35
CA LEU A 456 10.02 -5.16 -15.12
C LEU A 456 9.80 -4.22 -16.32
N LEU A 457 8.65 -4.33 -17.00
CA LEU A 457 8.25 -3.40 -18.04
C LEU A 457 8.01 -1.98 -17.51
N VAL A 458 7.52 -1.80 -16.29
CA VAL A 458 7.44 -0.46 -15.67
C VAL A 458 8.83 0.13 -15.39
N LEU A 459 9.80 -0.70 -14.99
CA LEU A 459 11.16 -0.27 -14.63
C LEU A 459 12.08 -0.04 -15.84
N PHE A 460 11.84 -0.70 -16.97
CA PHE A 460 12.68 -0.65 -18.18
C PHE A 460 13.12 0.76 -18.64
N PRO A 461 12.33 1.84 -18.53
CA PRO A 461 12.74 3.16 -19.01
C PRO A 461 14.00 3.67 -18.29
N SER A 462 14.16 3.28 -17.02
CA SER A 462 15.29 3.63 -16.16
C SER A 462 16.57 2.83 -16.46
N PHE A 463 16.48 1.72 -17.20
CA PHE A 463 17.63 0.87 -17.46
C PHE A 463 18.56 1.49 -18.50
N ASP A 464 19.84 1.52 -18.18
CA ASP A 464 20.90 1.89 -19.10
C ASP A 464 21.64 0.65 -19.65
N GLN A 465 22.55 0.88 -20.58
CA GLN A 465 23.35 -0.17 -21.21
C GLN A 465 24.21 -0.95 -20.20
N ASN A 466 24.81 -0.27 -19.22
CA ASN A 466 25.72 -0.89 -18.25
C ASN A 466 24.96 -1.86 -17.34
N PHE A 467 23.79 -1.45 -16.86
CA PHE A 467 22.92 -2.28 -16.08
C PHE A 467 22.39 -3.46 -16.89
N LEU A 468 21.92 -3.23 -18.11
CA LEU A 468 21.44 -4.30 -19.00
C LEU A 468 22.52 -5.34 -19.29
N ASN A 469 23.79 -4.93 -19.49
CA ASN A 469 24.90 -5.88 -19.66
C ASN A 469 25.01 -6.89 -18.51
N ARG A 470 24.62 -6.50 -17.28
CA ARG A 470 24.65 -7.36 -16.09
C ARG A 470 23.47 -8.32 -16.00
N ILE A 471 22.31 -7.97 -16.58
CA ILE A 471 21.05 -8.73 -16.40
C ILE A 471 20.53 -9.38 -17.68
N ILE A 472 21.06 -9.03 -18.86
CA ILE A 472 20.55 -9.48 -20.17
C ILE A 472 20.53 -11.00 -20.28
N ASP A 473 21.55 -11.67 -19.74
CA ASP A 473 21.64 -13.13 -19.80
C ASP A 473 20.48 -13.75 -19.00
N LYS A 474 20.09 -13.18 -17.84
CA LYS A 474 18.90 -13.64 -17.08
C LYS A 474 17.61 -13.47 -17.87
N ILE A 475 17.47 -12.36 -18.61
CA ILE A 475 16.28 -12.09 -19.44
C ILE A 475 16.20 -13.11 -20.59
N PHE A 476 17.30 -13.38 -21.28
CA PHE A 476 17.33 -14.38 -22.35
C PHE A 476 17.11 -15.80 -21.80
N GLN A 477 17.69 -16.14 -20.65
CA GLN A 477 17.42 -17.40 -19.97
C GLN A 477 15.94 -17.58 -19.63
N ALA A 478 15.23 -16.51 -19.23
CA ALA A 478 13.79 -16.59 -19.03
C ALA A 478 13.00 -16.92 -20.31
N GLY A 479 13.49 -16.48 -21.48
CA GLY A 479 12.92 -16.83 -22.79
C GLY A 479 13.12 -18.30 -23.17
N PHE A 480 14.14 -18.97 -22.60
CA PHE A 480 14.36 -20.40 -22.77
C PHE A 480 13.47 -21.27 -21.88
N ILE A 481 12.89 -20.71 -20.82
CA ILE A 481 11.99 -21.43 -19.92
C ILE A 481 10.62 -21.61 -20.59
N ASN A 482 10.06 -22.81 -20.49
CA ASN A 482 8.70 -23.10 -20.96
C ASN A 482 7.66 -22.38 -20.10
N ASN A 483 7.33 -21.16 -20.51
CA ASN A 483 6.37 -20.30 -19.86
C ASN A 483 4.99 -20.38 -20.52
N GLN A 484 3.96 -19.96 -19.78
CA GLN A 484 2.65 -19.73 -20.36
C GLN A 484 2.68 -18.54 -21.33
N ALA A 485 1.78 -18.53 -22.32
CA ALA A 485 1.79 -17.57 -23.42
C ALA A 485 1.81 -16.09 -22.95
N SER A 486 0.98 -15.73 -21.97
CA SER A 486 0.93 -14.36 -21.41
C SER A 486 2.30 -13.86 -20.90
N ILE A 487 3.07 -14.73 -20.25
CA ILE A 487 4.41 -14.42 -19.75
C ILE A 487 5.40 -14.29 -20.90
N LYS A 488 5.30 -15.17 -21.91
CA LYS A 488 6.15 -15.09 -23.10
C LYS A 488 5.98 -13.76 -23.81
N TYR A 489 4.74 -13.29 -24.01
CA TYR A 489 4.51 -11.99 -24.64
C TYR A 489 5.18 -10.85 -23.86
N PHE A 490 5.22 -10.88 -22.52
CA PHE A 490 5.95 -9.87 -21.75
C PHE A 490 7.48 -10.01 -21.87
N ILE A 491 8.01 -11.23 -21.86
CA ILE A 491 9.45 -11.50 -22.07
C ILE A 491 9.89 -11.05 -23.46
N GLU A 492 9.13 -11.43 -24.49
CA GLU A 492 9.36 -11.04 -25.87
C GLU A 492 9.29 -9.53 -26.03
N TRP A 493 8.28 -8.89 -25.41
CA TRP A 493 8.14 -7.44 -25.47
C TRP A 493 9.33 -6.71 -24.86
N ILE A 494 9.78 -7.09 -23.66
CA ILE A 494 10.94 -6.43 -23.04
C ILE A 494 12.24 -6.69 -23.84
N ILE A 495 12.40 -7.88 -24.45
CA ILE A 495 13.51 -8.15 -25.38
C ILE A 495 13.43 -7.21 -26.59
N ILE A 496 12.26 -7.07 -27.23
CA ILE A 496 12.07 -6.16 -28.36
C ILE A 496 12.43 -4.72 -27.97
N LEU A 497 11.99 -4.26 -26.80
CA LEU A 497 12.30 -2.92 -26.28
C LEU A 497 13.80 -2.74 -26.01
N ILE A 498 14.48 -3.74 -25.43
CA ILE A 498 15.92 -3.73 -25.22
C ILE A 498 16.65 -3.61 -26.55
N LEU A 499 16.34 -4.46 -27.53
CA LEU A 499 17.00 -4.46 -28.83
C LEU A 499 16.74 -3.17 -29.63
N HIS A 500 15.55 -2.58 -29.50
CA HIS A 500 15.20 -1.30 -30.11
C HIS A 500 15.98 -0.13 -29.49
N LYS A 501 16.11 -0.09 -28.15
CA LYS A 501 16.81 0.99 -27.42
C LYS A 501 18.32 0.83 -27.47
N PHE A 502 18.82 -0.41 -27.49
CA PHE A 502 20.23 -0.77 -27.36
C PHE A 502 20.61 -1.88 -28.37
N PRO A 503 20.77 -1.53 -29.67
CA PRO A 503 21.00 -2.51 -30.74
C PRO A 503 22.25 -3.40 -30.58
N GLN A 504 23.24 -3.00 -29.78
CA GLN A 504 24.44 -3.81 -29.51
C GLN A 504 24.12 -5.18 -28.90
N PHE A 505 22.97 -5.32 -28.21
CA PHE A 505 22.52 -6.61 -27.67
C PHE A 505 22.06 -7.60 -28.75
N LEU A 506 21.92 -7.16 -30.02
CA LEU A 506 21.63 -8.06 -31.13
C LEU A 506 22.67 -9.18 -31.25
N LEU A 507 23.95 -8.89 -30.99
CA LEU A 507 25.01 -9.90 -31.01
C LEU A 507 24.71 -11.05 -30.05
N LYS A 508 24.41 -10.73 -28.79
CA LYS A 508 24.02 -11.73 -27.78
C LYS A 508 22.69 -12.40 -28.11
N PHE A 509 21.75 -11.68 -28.73
CA PHE A 509 20.47 -12.24 -29.15
C PHE A 509 20.64 -13.31 -30.23
N TRP A 510 21.60 -13.15 -31.15
CA TRP A 510 21.91 -14.18 -32.15
C TRP A 510 22.42 -15.47 -31.52
N ASP A 511 23.18 -15.37 -30.43
CA ASP A 511 23.67 -16.54 -29.68
C ASP A 511 22.51 -17.41 -29.16
N CYS A 512 21.32 -16.83 -28.94
CA CYS A 512 20.14 -17.59 -28.51
C CYS A 512 19.68 -18.64 -29.54
N PHE A 513 20.05 -18.50 -30.81
CA PHE A 513 19.74 -19.46 -31.87
C PHE A 513 20.83 -20.53 -32.06
N SER A 514 21.97 -20.42 -31.37
CA SER A 514 23.16 -21.27 -31.53
C SER A 514 23.30 -22.37 -30.48
N TYR A 515 22.48 -22.37 -29.42
CA TYR A 515 22.51 -23.40 -28.37
C TYR A 515 22.05 -24.79 -28.92
N GLY A 516 22.55 -25.89 -28.34
CA GLY A 516 22.44 -27.25 -28.90
C GLY A 516 21.05 -27.89 -28.94
N GLU A 517 20.76 -28.64 -30.02
CA GLU A 517 19.44 -29.14 -30.47
C GLU A 517 18.56 -29.89 -29.45
N GLU A 518 19.10 -30.46 -28.37
CA GLU A 518 18.31 -31.28 -27.44
C GLU A 518 17.49 -30.45 -26.43
N ASN A 519 17.97 -29.28 -26.01
CA ASN A 519 17.27 -28.41 -25.06
C ASN A 519 16.39 -27.31 -25.73
N LEU A 520 16.50 -27.12 -27.06
CA LEU A 520 15.90 -25.97 -27.78
C LEU A 520 14.52 -26.21 -28.40
N LYS A 521 14.04 -27.45 -28.47
CA LYS A 521 12.94 -27.82 -29.39
C LYS A 521 11.60 -27.14 -29.11
N THR A 522 11.49 -26.33 -28.07
CA THR A 522 10.22 -25.70 -27.69
C THR A 522 10.33 -24.20 -27.37
N SER A 523 11.47 -23.71 -26.87
CA SER A 523 11.64 -22.31 -26.45
C SER A 523 12.10 -21.35 -27.55
N ILE A 524 12.57 -21.86 -28.69
CA ILE A 524 13.01 -21.00 -29.80
C ILE A 524 11.86 -20.18 -30.41
N CYS A 525 10.61 -20.62 -30.24
CA CYS A 525 9.41 -19.87 -30.64
C CYS A 525 9.39 -18.47 -30.01
N THR A 526 9.89 -18.31 -28.78
CA THR A 526 10.01 -17.01 -28.11
C THR A 526 10.90 -16.06 -28.90
N PHE A 527 12.08 -16.50 -29.32
CA PHE A 527 13.03 -15.66 -30.05
C PHE A 527 12.60 -15.45 -31.51
N LEU A 528 11.94 -16.42 -32.14
CA LEU A 528 11.31 -16.24 -33.45
C LEU A 528 10.15 -15.25 -33.40
N SER A 529 9.38 -15.23 -32.30
CA SER A 529 8.34 -14.23 -32.05
C SER A 529 8.94 -12.82 -31.98
N VAL A 530 10.06 -12.63 -31.27
CA VAL A 530 10.83 -11.36 -31.27
C VAL A 530 11.24 -10.95 -32.69
N LEU A 531 11.73 -11.88 -33.51
CA LEU A 531 12.13 -11.60 -34.90
C LEU A 531 10.98 -11.18 -35.81
N SER A 532 9.72 -11.51 -35.48
CA SER A 532 8.57 -11.02 -36.24
C SER A 532 8.36 -9.50 -36.12
N HIS A 533 9.01 -8.85 -35.14
CA HIS A 533 9.03 -7.41 -34.91
C HIS A 533 10.35 -6.74 -35.30
N LEU A 534 11.14 -7.38 -36.19
CA LEU A 534 12.45 -6.87 -36.60
C LEU A 534 12.36 -5.48 -37.28
N ASP A 535 11.23 -5.18 -37.91
CA ASP A 535 10.93 -3.88 -38.49
C ASP A 535 10.98 -2.76 -37.45
N ILE A 536 10.49 -3.03 -36.24
CA ILE A 536 10.51 -2.12 -35.10
C ILE A 536 11.89 -2.10 -34.45
N ILE A 537 12.48 -3.28 -34.22
CA ILE A 537 13.81 -3.40 -33.58
C ILE A 537 14.86 -2.60 -34.36
N THR A 538 14.84 -2.68 -35.69
CA THR A 538 15.85 -2.04 -36.55
C THR A 538 15.57 -0.57 -36.86
N GLN A 539 14.51 0.05 -36.32
CA GLN A 539 14.16 1.46 -36.63
C GLN A 539 15.33 2.41 -36.35
N ASN A 540 16.03 2.21 -35.24
CA ASN A 540 17.13 3.06 -34.78
C ASN A 540 18.51 2.64 -35.31
N ILE A 541 18.58 1.63 -36.18
CA ILE A 541 19.85 1.13 -36.74
C ILE A 541 20.09 1.83 -38.09
N PRO A 542 21.20 2.56 -38.27
CA PRO A 542 21.51 3.22 -39.54
C PRO A 542 21.70 2.22 -40.68
N GLU A 543 22.48 1.16 -40.45
CA GLU A 543 22.78 0.13 -41.45
C GLU A 543 22.04 -1.18 -41.15
N LYS A 544 20.86 -1.34 -41.77
CA LYS A 544 19.96 -2.48 -41.49
C LYS A 544 20.31 -3.76 -42.26
N LYS A 545 21.04 -3.64 -43.37
CA LYS A 545 21.33 -4.76 -44.29
C LYS A 545 22.03 -5.95 -43.61
N PRO A 546 23.08 -5.78 -42.79
CA PRO A 546 23.74 -6.91 -42.12
C PRO A 546 22.82 -7.65 -41.15
N VAL A 547 22.04 -6.89 -40.38
CA VAL A 547 21.07 -7.43 -39.41
C VAL A 547 19.97 -8.23 -40.13
N LEU A 548 19.47 -7.73 -41.25
CA LEU A 548 18.46 -8.43 -42.07
C LEU A 548 19.01 -9.69 -42.72
N LYS A 549 20.25 -9.65 -43.21
CA LYS A 549 20.92 -10.84 -43.77
C LYS A 549 21.05 -11.92 -42.70
N GLN A 550 21.51 -11.56 -41.51
CA GLN A 550 21.61 -12.49 -40.38
C GLN A 550 20.24 -13.05 -39.99
N ALA A 551 19.23 -12.18 -39.83
CA ALA A 551 17.87 -12.59 -39.49
C ALA A 551 17.28 -13.55 -40.52
N LEU A 552 17.49 -13.29 -41.82
CA LEU A 552 16.98 -14.14 -42.89
C LEU A 552 17.63 -15.54 -42.85
N VAL A 553 18.95 -15.61 -42.67
CA VAL A 553 19.66 -16.89 -42.52
C VAL A 553 19.12 -17.68 -41.32
N THR A 554 19.00 -17.02 -40.16
CA THR A 554 18.48 -17.64 -38.93
C THR A 554 17.04 -18.14 -39.13
N VAL A 555 16.14 -17.32 -39.66
CA VAL A 555 14.74 -17.70 -39.81
C VAL A 555 14.57 -18.83 -40.83
N LEU A 556 15.31 -18.81 -41.95
CA LEU A 556 15.27 -19.89 -42.94
C LEU A 556 15.71 -21.22 -42.35
N GLN A 557 16.77 -21.22 -41.54
CA GLN A 557 17.23 -22.43 -40.83
C GLN A 557 16.10 -23.05 -40.00
N TRP A 558 15.36 -22.23 -39.26
CA TRP A 558 14.26 -22.70 -38.40
C TRP A 558 12.96 -23.05 -39.15
N CYS A 559 12.79 -22.58 -40.39
CA CYS A 559 11.70 -23.02 -41.27
C CYS A 559 11.79 -24.51 -41.63
N PHE A 560 12.99 -25.11 -41.54
CA PHE A 560 13.21 -26.54 -41.77
C PHE A 560 13.13 -27.40 -40.50
N SER A 561 12.76 -26.82 -39.35
CA SER A 561 12.63 -27.58 -38.10
C SER A 561 11.64 -28.74 -38.22
N HIS A 562 11.92 -29.87 -37.57
CA HIS A 562 10.96 -30.98 -37.50
C HIS A 562 9.70 -30.62 -36.67
N ASN A 563 9.77 -29.63 -35.77
CA ASN A 563 8.64 -29.20 -34.95
C ASN A 563 7.71 -28.28 -35.74
N PHE A 564 6.43 -28.65 -35.84
CA PHE A 564 5.40 -27.86 -36.54
C PHE A 564 5.25 -26.43 -35.98
N SER A 565 5.24 -26.26 -34.65
CA SER A 565 5.12 -24.95 -34.02
C SER A 565 6.31 -24.07 -34.37
N ILE A 566 7.54 -24.59 -34.25
CA ILE A 566 8.75 -23.83 -34.59
C ILE A 566 8.69 -23.36 -36.05
N ARG A 567 8.34 -24.25 -36.97
CA ARG A 567 8.17 -23.88 -38.39
C ARG A 567 7.13 -22.78 -38.58
N LEU A 568 6.02 -22.84 -37.85
CA LEU A 568 4.97 -21.84 -37.93
C LEU A 568 5.44 -20.44 -37.49
N TYR A 569 6.13 -20.35 -36.34
CA TYR A 569 6.73 -19.08 -35.87
C TYR A 569 7.85 -18.60 -36.81
N ALA A 570 8.67 -19.51 -37.34
CA ALA A 570 9.70 -19.18 -38.31
C ALA A 570 9.08 -18.62 -39.60
N LEU A 571 8.01 -19.22 -40.13
CA LEU A 571 7.30 -18.69 -41.30
C LEU A 571 6.67 -17.32 -41.03
N ALA A 572 6.12 -17.08 -39.84
CA ALA A 572 5.57 -15.79 -39.45
C ALA A 572 6.67 -14.71 -39.42
N ALA A 573 7.83 -15.02 -38.82
CA ALA A 573 9.00 -14.16 -38.84
C ALA A 573 9.55 -13.97 -40.27
N LEU A 574 9.59 -15.02 -41.09
CA LEU A 574 10.10 -15.00 -42.46
C LEU A 574 9.32 -14.02 -43.30
N LYS A 575 7.98 -14.05 -43.21
CA LYS A 575 7.10 -13.13 -43.93
C LYS A 575 7.43 -11.67 -43.61
N LYS A 576 7.66 -11.34 -42.33
CA LYS A 576 8.01 -9.99 -41.88
C LYS A 576 9.41 -9.59 -42.33
N VAL A 577 10.42 -10.42 -42.07
CA VAL A 577 11.82 -10.17 -42.46
C VAL A 577 11.94 -10.03 -43.99
N TRP A 578 11.30 -10.93 -44.75
CA TRP A 578 11.32 -10.89 -46.22
C TRP A 578 10.69 -9.61 -46.77
N SER A 579 9.57 -9.17 -46.21
CA SER A 579 8.93 -7.90 -46.61
C SER A 579 9.88 -6.71 -46.47
N MET A 580 10.72 -6.70 -45.42
CA MET A 580 11.75 -5.67 -45.23
C MET A 580 12.89 -5.79 -46.23
N CYS A 581 13.37 -7.01 -46.50
CA CYS A 581 14.42 -7.24 -47.51
C CYS A 581 13.98 -6.72 -48.89
N LYS A 582 12.70 -6.93 -49.25
CA LYS A 582 12.10 -6.38 -50.47
C LYS A 582 12.05 -4.85 -50.47
N ALA A 583 11.58 -4.26 -49.38
CA ALA A 583 11.49 -2.81 -49.25
C ALA A 583 12.87 -2.11 -49.35
N LEU A 584 13.93 -2.76 -48.85
CA LEU A 584 15.30 -2.23 -48.84
C LEU A 584 16.16 -2.65 -50.05
N ARG A 585 15.59 -3.38 -51.01
CA ARG A 585 16.27 -3.88 -52.23
C ARG A 585 17.63 -4.48 -51.92
N VAL A 586 17.65 -5.53 -51.11
CA VAL A 586 18.89 -6.27 -50.81
C VAL A 586 19.24 -7.13 -52.03
N GLU A 587 20.04 -6.57 -52.95
CA GLU A 587 20.41 -7.15 -54.26
C GLU A 587 21.02 -8.57 -54.15
N GLU A 588 21.74 -8.87 -53.07
CA GLU A 588 22.37 -10.18 -52.82
C GLU A 588 21.36 -11.33 -52.62
N LEU A 589 20.06 -11.03 -52.49
CA LEU A 589 19.00 -12.01 -52.21
C LEU A 589 18.11 -12.32 -53.44
N GLU A 590 18.42 -11.79 -54.62
CA GLU A 590 17.66 -12.05 -55.85
C GLU A 590 17.55 -13.56 -56.15
N ALA A 591 18.64 -14.32 -55.95
CA ALA A 591 18.66 -15.76 -56.18
C ALA A 591 17.71 -16.57 -55.25
N LEU A 592 17.41 -16.06 -54.06
CA LEU A 592 16.52 -16.70 -53.08
C LEU A 592 15.06 -16.23 -53.20
N THR A 593 14.81 -15.18 -54.01
CA THR A 593 13.50 -14.53 -54.11
C THR A 593 12.41 -15.50 -54.56
N SER A 594 12.63 -16.24 -55.64
CA SER A 594 11.64 -17.19 -56.17
C SER A 594 11.31 -18.31 -55.19
N VAL A 595 12.31 -18.80 -54.44
CA VAL A 595 12.17 -19.90 -53.48
C VAL A 595 11.38 -19.44 -52.25
N ILE A 596 11.73 -18.28 -51.69
CA ILE A 596 11.06 -17.72 -50.51
C ILE A 596 9.62 -17.35 -50.85
N GLU A 597 9.38 -16.68 -51.97
CA GLU A 597 8.04 -16.27 -52.38
C GLU A 597 7.16 -17.47 -52.73
N SER A 598 7.70 -18.49 -53.42
CA SER A 598 6.98 -19.74 -53.65
C SER A 598 6.60 -20.44 -52.35
N SER A 599 7.52 -20.48 -51.37
CA SER A 599 7.27 -21.09 -50.05
C SER A 599 6.19 -20.35 -49.27
N LEU A 600 6.23 -19.01 -49.24
CA LEU A 600 5.21 -18.19 -48.59
C LEU A 600 3.85 -18.31 -49.31
N ASN A 601 3.84 -18.25 -50.64
CA ASN A 601 2.63 -18.42 -51.45
C ASN A 601 2.00 -19.80 -51.27
N GLN A 602 2.80 -20.85 -51.10
CA GLN A 602 2.31 -22.20 -50.84
C GLN A 602 1.56 -22.30 -49.50
N VAL A 603 2.06 -21.62 -48.47
CA VAL A 603 1.41 -21.57 -47.14
C VAL A 603 0.15 -20.69 -47.18
N GLU A 604 0.17 -19.58 -47.91
CA GLU A 604 -0.98 -18.67 -48.05
C GLU A 604 -2.12 -19.29 -48.90
N ASN A 605 -1.76 -19.98 -49.99
CA ASN A 605 -2.72 -20.55 -50.94
C ASN A 605 -2.98 -22.05 -50.74
N MET A 606 -2.56 -22.62 -49.61
CA MET A 606 -2.68 -24.06 -49.34
C MET A 606 -4.16 -24.52 -49.54
N PRO A 607 -4.43 -25.44 -50.49
CA PRO A 607 -5.79 -25.91 -50.76
C PRO A 607 -6.23 -26.90 -49.67
N GLY A 608 -7.29 -26.54 -48.92
CA GLY A 608 -7.91 -27.42 -47.92
C GLY A 608 -8.24 -26.74 -46.58
N THR A 609 -9.15 -27.36 -45.83
CA THR A 609 -9.63 -26.97 -44.48
C THR A 609 -8.75 -27.52 -43.33
N GLY A 610 -7.53 -27.98 -43.63
CA GLY A 610 -6.65 -28.68 -42.69
C GLY A 610 -6.09 -27.81 -41.55
N ASN A 611 -5.64 -28.46 -40.47
CA ASN A 611 -5.13 -27.80 -39.25
C ASN A 611 -3.96 -26.84 -39.51
N ALA A 612 -3.10 -27.12 -40.49
CA ALA A 612 -1.95 -26.25 -40.82
C ALA A 612 -2.39 -24.86 -41.32
N LYS A 613 -3.37 -24.80 -42.24
CA LYS A 613 -3.90 -23.53 -42.76
C LYS A 613 -4.60 -22.71 -41.68
N LYS A 614 -5.40 -23.37 -40.84
CA LYS A 614 -6.07 -22.73 -39.69
C LYS A 614 -5.06 -22.14 -38.71
N ASN A 615 -4.00 -22.88 -38.37
CA ASN A 615 -2.95 -22.41 -37.47
C ASN A 615 -2.14 -21.25 -38.09
N TRP A 616 -1.91 -21.27 -39.41
CA TRP A 616 -1.31 -20.14 -40.13
C TRP A 616 -2.18 -18.87 -40.10
N GLN A 617 -3.48 -18.98 -40.38
CA GLN A 617 -4.39 -17.83 -40.27
C GLN A 617 -4.42 -17.29 -38.84
N ARG A 618 -4.55 -18.18 -37.86
CA ARG A 618 -4.56 -17.84 -36.43
C ARG A 618 -3.34 -17.06 -35.98
N ILE A 619 -2.12 -17.47 -36.35
CA ILE A 619 -0.91 -16.73 -35.97
C ILE A 619 -0.81 -15.38 -36.69
N GLN A 620 -1.28 -15.29 -37.95
CA GLN A 620 -1.27 -14.04 -38.71
C GLN A 620 -2.27 -13.01 -38.18
N GLU A 621 -3.41 -13.46 -37.65
CA GLU A 621 -4.48 -12.62 -37.08
C GLU A 621 -4.29 -12.37 -35.57
N HIS A 622 -3.39 -13.09 -34.92
CA HIS A 622 -3.14 -12.96 -33.50
C HIS A 622 -2.64 -11.54 -33.14
N PHE A 623 -3.19 -10.97 -32.07
CA PHE A 623 -2.98 -9.56 -31.70
C PHE A 623 -1.50 -9.18 -31.66
N PHE A 624 -0.65 -10.05 -31.11
CA PHE A 624 0.79 -9.81 -30.96
C PHE A 624 1.52 -9.63 -32.30
N PHE A 625 1.14 -10.38 -33.34
CA PHE A 625 1.81 -10.35 -34.65
C PHE A 625 1.16 -9.40 -35.66
N ALA A 626 -0.15 -9.17 -35.49
CA ALA A 626 -0.97 -8.41 -36.43
C ALA A 626 -1.08 -6.92 -36.08
N SER A 627 -1.37 -6.62 -34.82
CA SER A 627 -1.85 -5.30 -34.39
C SER A 627 -0.94 -4.62 -33.36
N PHE A 628 -0.30 -5.41 -32.50
CA PHE A 628 0.54 -4.92 -31.42
C PHE A 628 1.80 -4.22 -31.94
N HIS A 629 2.01 -2.98 -31.51
CA HIS A 629 3.19 -2.19 -31.82
C HIS A 629 4.03 -1.97 -30.54
N PRO A 630 5.12 -2.74 -30.34
CA PRO A 630 5.96 -2.71 -29.14
C PRO A 630 6.33 -1.33 -28.55
N VAL A 631 6.60 -0.31 -29.38
CA VAL A 631 6.92 1.04 -28.89
C VAL A 631 5.69 1.92 -28.66
N ARG A 632 4.71 1.94 -29.58
CA ARG A 632 3.51 2.78 -29.47
C ARG A 632 2.57 2.31 -28.36
N ASP A 633 2.50 1.00 -28.14
CA ASP A 633 1.65 0.40 -27.12
C ASP A 633 2.30 0.34 -25.74
N TYR A 634 3.49 0.90 -25.58
CA TYR A 634 4.22 0.88 -24.33
C TYR A 634 3.67 1.88 -23.32
N CYS A 635 2.59 1.46 -22.66
CA CYS A 635 1.84 2.22 -21.67
C CYS A 635 1.29 1.29 -20.57
N LEU A 636 0.87 1.88 -19.44
CA LEU A 636 0.34 1.15 -18.29
C LEU A 636 -0.96 0.40 -18.62
N GLU A 637 -1.84 0.96 -19.45
CA GLU A 637 -3.05 0.26 -19.90
C GLU A 637 -2.69 -1.02 -20.65
N THR A 638 -1.70 -0.99 -21.54
CA THR A 638 -1.28 -2.20 -22.24
C THR A 638 -0.66 -3.23 -21.30
N ILE A 639 0.23 -2.80 -20.40
CA ILE A 639 0.93 -3.68 -19.45
C ILE A 639 -0.05 -4.36 -18.48
N PHE A 640 -1.00 -3.61 -17.92
CA PHE A 640 -1.85 -4.08 -16.83
C PHE A 640 -3.28 -4.48 -17.24
N TYR A 641 -3.74 -4.08 -18.43
CA TYR A 641 -5.09 -4.38 -18.91
C TYR A 641 -5.09 -5.10 -20.26
N ASN A 642 -4.57 -4.51 -21.35
CA ASN A 642 -4.73 -5.07 -22.70
C ASN A 642 -4.05 -6.43 -22.86
N LEU A 643 -2.76 -6.56 -22.54
CA LEU A 643 -2.03 -7.83 -22.69
C LEU A 643 -2.58 -8.92 -21.77
N PRO A 644 -2.81 -8.68 -20.46
CA PRO A 644 -3.47 -9.67 -19.59
C PRO A 644 -4.80 -10.18 -20.16
N ARG A 645 -5.64 -9.27 -20.66
CA ARG A 645 -6.94 -9.60 -21.26
C ARG A 645 -6.80 -10.41 -22.55
N LEU A 646 -6.01 -9.92 -23.49
CA LEU A 646 -5.84 -10.54 -24.82
C LEU A 646 -5.11 -11.89 -24.76
N SER A 647 -4.31 -12.13 -23.72
CA SER A 647 -3.57 -13.39 -23.51
C SER A 647 -4.30 -14.40 -22.61
N GLY A 648 -5.56 -14.14 -22.23
CA GLY A 648 -6.38 -15.09 -21.47
C GLY A 648 -6.06 -15.21 -19.98
N LEU A 649 -5.43 -14.18 -19.40
CA LEU A 649 -5.29 -14.09 -17.94
C LEU A 649 -6.67 -13.81 -17.31
N VAL A 650 -6.92 -14.33 -16.11
CA VAL A 650 -8.19 -14.11 -15.41
C VAL A 650 -8.43 -12.62 -15.10
N GLU A 651 -9.71 -12.22 -15.10
CA GLU A 651 -10.13 -10.82 -14.89
C GLU A 651 -9.60 -10.19 -13.60
N ASP A 652 -9.44 -10.98 -12.54
CA ASP A 652 -8.90 -10.55 -11.25
C ASP A 652 -7.49 -9.92 -11.37
N GLU A 653 -6.74 -10.28 -12.42
CA GLU A 653 -5.40 -9.75 -12.68
C GLU A 653 -5.41 -8.45 -13.49
N TRP A 654 -6.52 -8.12 -14.15
CA TRP A 654 -6.65 -6.96 -15.02
C TRP A 654 -6.79 -5.69 -14.17
N ILE A 655 -5.93 -4.70 -14.40
CA ILE A 655 -6.06 -3.39 -13.76
C ILE A 655 -6.41 -2.35 -14.83
N ALA A 656 -7.69 -2.02 -14.90
CA ALA A 656 -8.18 -0.95 -15.78
C ALA A 656 -7.57 0.41 -15.40
N ILE A 657 -7.35 1.25 -16.41
CA ILE A 657 -6.70 2.56 -16.22
C ILE A 657 -7.49 3.48 -15.28
N GLY A 658 -8.82 3.38 -15.28
CA GLY A 658 -9.69 4.12 -14.35
C GLY A 658 -9.39 3.85 -12.87
N LYS A 659 -8.78 2.71 -12.54
CA LYS A 659 -8.37 2.38 -11.17
C LYS A 659 -7.09 3.12 -10.76
N PHE A 660 -6.15 3.30 -11.69
CA PHE A 660 -4.95 4.12 -11.48
C PHE A 660 -5.31 5.61 -11.29
N THR A 661 -6.24 6.13 -12.10
CA THR A 661 -6.66 7.54 -12.03
C THR A 661 -7.47 7.85 -10.77
N ARG A 662 -8.35 6.94 -10.34
CA ARG A 662 -9.12 7.07 -9.09
C ARG A 662 -8.29 6.90 -7.82
N PHE A 663 -7.05 6.42 -7.91
CA PHE A 663 -6.18 6.23 -6.75
C PHE A 663 -5.41 7.50 -6.41
N THR A 664 -5.86 8.22 -5.38
CA THR A 664 -5.38 9.56 -5.01
C THR A 664 -4.36 9.57 -3.87
N HIS A 665 -4.09 8.43 -3.24
CA HIS A 665 -3.15 8.35 -2.11
C HIS A 665 -1.70 8.68 -2.49
N ILE A 666 -1.33 8.41 -3.74
CA ILE A 666 -0.04 8.73 -4.33
C ILE A 666 -0.29 9.71 -5.48
N PRO A 667 0.40 10.86 -5.51
CA PRO A 667 0.22 11.85 -6.57
C PRO A 667 0.58 11.24 -7.94
N SER A 668 -0.07 11.75 -8.98
CA SER A 668 0.36 11.55 -10.35
C SER A 668 1.10 12.82 -10.77
N ASP A 669 2.28 12.68 -11.37
CA ASP A 669 2.96 13.82 -11.97
C ASP A 669 2.17 14.27 -13.21
N ALA A 670 1.98 15.58 -13.37
CA ALA A 670 1.19 16.20 -14.43
C ALA A 670 1.75 15.89 -15.84
N GLY A 671 3.03 15.46 -15.92
CA GLY A 671 3.70 15.06 -17.16
C GLY A 671 3.53 13.59 -17.59
N PHE A 672 2.90 12.71 -16.81
CA PHE A 672 2.88 11.28 -17.11
C PHE A 672 1.82 10.89 -18.16
N GLN A 673 2.21 10.93 -19.45
CA GLN A 673 1.39 10.48 -20.60
C GLN A 673 1.36 8.94 -20.79
N TRP A 674 1.86 8.16 -19.83
CA TRP A 674 2.05 6.70 -19.93
C TRP A 674 0.76 5.88 -19.75
N TYR A 675 -0.40 6.50 -19.73
CA TYR A 675 -1.62 5.83 -19.27
C TYR A 675 -2.40 5.14 -20.37
N LEU A 676 -2.35 5.61 -21.62
CA LEU A 676 -3.26 5.14 -22.66
C LEU A 676 -2.49 4.60 -23.87
N SER A 677 -2.98 3.50 -24.43
CA SER A 677 -2.51 3.04 -25.72
C SER A 677 -3.08 3.96 -26.82
N PRO A 678 -2.26 4.44 -27.76
CA PRO A 678 -2.73 5.19 -28.92
C PRO A 678 -3.29 4.29 -30.02
N THR A 679 -3.33 2.97 -29.84
CA THR A 679 -3.78 2.00 -30.85
C THR A 679 -5.10 1.33 -30.45
N HIS A 680 -5.75 0.66 -31.40
CA HIS A 680 -7.02 -0.03 -31.21
C HIS A 680 -6.93 -1.37 -30.45
N LEU A 681 -5.84 -1.64 -29.72
CA LEU A 681 -5.68 -2.90 -28.96
C LEU A 681 -6.77 -3.12 -27.91
N CYS A 682 -7.33 -2.05 -27.34
CA CYS A 682 -8.40 -2.14 -26.36
C CYS A 682 -9.71 -2.69 -26.97
N GLU A 683 -9.92 -2.51 -28.28
CA GLU A 683 -11.12 -2.95 -29.01
C GLU A 683 -11.06 -4.43 -29.42
N LEU A 684 -9.85 -5.01 -29.48
CA LEU A 684 -9.65 -6.40 -29.88
C LEU A 684 -10.21 -7.37 -28.84
N LYS A 685 -10.67 -8.53 -29.28
CA LYS A 685 -11.07 -9.64 -28.40
C LYS A 685 -9.93 -10.66 -28.28
N PRO A 686 -9.85 -11.43 -27.17
CA PRO A 686 -8.91 -12.54 -27.07
C PRO A 686 -9.12 -13.50 -28.25
N GLY A 687 -8.04 -13.88 -28.92
CA GLY A 687 -8.09 -14.83 -30.04
C GLY A 687 -7.98 -16.28 -29.55
N ASP A 688 -8.39 -17.22 -30.40
CA ASP A 688 -8.32 -18.67 -30.12
C ASP A 688 -6.90 -19.27 -30.18
N TRP A 689 -5.89 -18.43 -30.39
CA TRP A 689 -4.49 -18.83 -30.51
C TRP A 689 -3.71 -18.41 -29.28
N ALA A 690 -2.92 -19.33 -28.73
CA ALA A 690 -1.97 -19.06 -27.67
C ALA A 690 -0.61 -19.66 -28.03
N GLN A 691 0.47 -18.99 -27.65
CA GLN A 691 1.81 -19.50 -27.88
C GLN A 691 2.11 -20.71 -26.99
N GLN A 692 2.08 -21.89 -27.62
CA GLN A 692 2.38 -23.17 -26.99
C GLN A 692 3.73 -23.70 -27.47
N ASP A 693 4.56 -24.09 -26.51
CA ASP A 693 5.90 -24.65 -26.71
C ASP A 693 5.83 -26.14 -27.08
N VAL A 694 4.78 -26.85 -26.66
CA VAL A 694 4.55 -28.26 -26.95
C VAL A 694 3.25 -28.39 -27.72
N GLY A 695 3.26 -29.14 -28.83
CA GLY A 695 2.04 -29.48 -29.55
C GLY A 695 1.05 -30.13 -28.60
N SER A 696 -0.16 -29.61 -28.55
CA SER A 696 -1.27 -30.18 -27.79
C SER A 696 -1.35 -31.70 -28.04
N HIS A 697 -1.10 -32.50 -27.01
CA HIS A 697 -1.77 -33.80 -26.92
C HIS A 697 -3.25 -33.49 -26.66
N LEU A 698 -3.96 -33.15 -27.73
CA LEU A 698 -5.41 -33.28 -27.80
C LEU A 698 -5.70 -34.78 -27.78
N GLY A 699 -5.76 -35.34 -26.58
CA GLY A 699 -5.91 -36.77 -26.38
C GLY A 699 -5.79 -37.10 -24.90
N GLU A 700 -6.82 -36.72 -24.14
CA GLU A 700 -7.55 -37.54 -23.16
C GLU A 700 -8.32 -36.62 -22.22
N ALA A 701 -9.64 -36.82 -22.22
CA ALA A 701 -10.60 -36.20 -21.33
C ALA A 701 -10.53 -36.82 -19.93
#